data_AF-A0ABD5N3Y5-F1
#
_entry.id   AF-A0ABD5N3Y5-F1
#
_cell.length_a   1.000
_cell.length_b   1.000
_cell.length_c   1.000
_cell.angle_alpha   90.00
_cell.angle_beta   90.00
_cell.angle_gamma   90.00
#
_symmetry.space_group_name_H-M   'P 1'
#
loop_
_entity.id
_entity.type
_entity.pdbx_description
1 polymer ?
#
loop_
_entity_poly.entity_id
_entity_poly.type
_entity_poly.pdbx_seq_one_letter_code
_entity_poly.pdbx_strand_id
1 'polypeptide(L)'
;MSTKTIKNALSNFGLTEKEAEIYIFLAKHGVLTGGEISKQTKTHRSLIYRILKNLQKKGVVESTLESPFRYSPIPFERILDENIKIKQKEAITLEKVKNDLLNDWKKISSTKIEPNIGKFVVIEGNRKIHSKISQMVKATKNQFRATLTVAGLARNELFGVFDAIYSHPLKSKIKFQFLTDLSSQNLNVMKLINTKLKTGFDLKGKNPNSSFVLLPRMVIRDDEEVLFFISPKSEIFSTGQADTCIWTNNLSLVRTLSGTFKDLWRDSINIEKKIVEIETGKLPFKPLVTERMAADKSYDEVIVQVKKRSRQLPLLAAQIERIEQSIPELVGREKELWELEELAEKAIRGKGNTIIISGEAGIGKTRLANELLNYAKSQNFRVLKYRCSKEFSMSLLPFRKALDELFSISKQDTAVVRQNKIRKMIEESTQEYSNMIPIIDRIIMGFPIDASIVTKNKFKNNEGNLKSYIERAGELVTLSQLFAVLSENQPIMLFLDDLHLADSSTLNFFQDLARAIPESNFSLIGAYRQEALIKIAKETSHPFCNFLIKMKRDELYKEIKLKRLNKDDTSNLINNVLDINDNLLEKRIYNETEGNPFFILETLKFLINNNLLKIEGQKWQPTKEIRDLEIPPRIYDIVSRRINILKEEERDILDCASIIGEEFSSDIIMAITGINRLRLLKKLSRIEKNYQLIHSFDGLYQFDHAKIREVLYQEMAPELQREYHSLIAKELEKKAKDHLDKVVNLLAHHYYRSGQAEKAIPYLLEAGERSRREWAIFETIRYFSQAVELMENDEKWNEECTETLEALGSLYAFAAEHELANKYFQKAIESASDEENRNRINKKIRRKKIVNNNGVKLAYYVYGEGEPTIFLLSWTATTELWIPQVTHFSQKYKVVTMDLRGIGESDKPHGEYTIDKYVDDLKFVIDDLGDKNIIFVGAFIGGTIAVKYVTHYLGKVSKLVLLSFVPIPASARPDYNKEVFEEEYEKAVKTPSLFIKKFWEKLISDPKFSSLREWGYKSTQRTPPEIFVNSHFNFMKEDIRPLLRKIDIPTLILYGDKKHPGLKGVEKLRDVIPGSEIFFFEGLGLCFLNMFATNKFNKILENFIKTGKIKY
;
A
#
# COMPACT_ATOMS: atom_id res chain seq x y z
N MET A 1 -0.66 38.28 46.66
CA MET A 1 0.17 37.93 45.47
C MET A 1 -0.65 38.13 44.21
N SER A 2 -0.07 38.61 43.11
CA SER A 2 -0.82 38.79 41.86
C SER A 2 -1.21 37.43 41.26
N THR A 3 -2.38 37.33 40.62
CA THR A 3 -2.80 36.13 39.87
C THR A 3 -1.75 35.69 38.83
N LYS A 4 -0.97 36.66 38.32
CA LYS A 4 0.15 36.44 37.41
C LYS A 4 1.32 35.72 38.08
N THR A 5 1.60 36.01 39.35
CA THR A 5 2.63 35.32 40.14
C THR A 5 2.25 33.85 40.36
N ILE A 6 0.98 33.57 40.68
CA ILE A 6 0.48 32.20 40.88
C ILE A 6 0.48 31.42 39.56
N LYS A 7 0.05 32.05 38.45
CA LYS A 7 0.14 31.42 37.11
C LYS A 7 1.57 31.07 36.73
N ASN A 8 2.53 31.99 36.93
CA ASN A 8 3.94 31.71 36.65
C ASN A 8 4.50 30.58 37.53
N ALA A 9 4.08 30.51 38.81
CA ALA A 9 4.45 29.40 39.68
C ALA A 9 3.86 28.07 39.17
N LEU A 10 2.58 28.03 38.77
CA LEU A 10 1.93 26.85 38.20
C LEU A 10 2.55 26.40 36.87
N SER A 11 3.06 27.33 36.05
CA SER A 11 3.84 26.99 34.86
C SER A 11 5.13 26.24 35.20
N ASN A 12 5.80 26.61 36.30
CA ASN A 12 6.97 25.86 36.80
C ASN A 12 6.59 24.46 37.34
N PHE A 13 5.32 24.25 37.69
CA PHE A 13 4.73 22.93 37.99
C PHE A 13 4.25 22.17 36.75
N GLY A 14 4.57 22.65 35.55
CA GLY A 14 4.27 21.99 34.29
C GLY A 14 2.82 22.14 33.83
N LEU A 15 2.06 23.09 34.38
CA LEU A 15 0.73 23.44 33.85
C LEU A 15 0.88 24.41 32.68
N THR A 16 0.06 24.21 31.64
CA THR A 16 -0.07 25.21 30.58
C THR A 16 -0.81 26.46 31.08
N GLU A 17 -0.69 27.57 30.36
CA GLU A 17 -1.34 28.83 30.75
C GLU A 17 -2.86 28.67 30.94
N LYS A 18 -3.52 27.91 30.05
CA LYS A 18 -4.96 27.60 30.17
C LYS A 18 -5.28 26.63 31.30
N GLU A 19 -4.41 25.67 31.59
CA GLU A 19 -4.57 24.77 32.75
C GLU A 19 -4.47 25.55 34.06
N ALA A 20 -3.50 26.48 34.16
CA ALA A 20 -3.35 27.35 35.32
C ALA A 20 -4.55 28.30 35.48
N GLU A 21 -5.12 28.81 34.39
CA GLU A 21 -6.35 29.60 34.41
C GLU A 21 -7.55 28.84 34.97
N ILE A 22 -7.79 27.63 34.46
CA ILE A 22 -8.93 26.81 34.91
C ILE A 22 -8.74 26.30 36.34
N TYR A 23 -7.50 25.96 36.74
CA TYR A 23 -7.21 25.61 38.13
C TYR A 23 -7.44 26.79 39.08
N ILE A 24 -6.94 27.98 38.77
CA ILE A 24 -7.18 29.19 39.59
C ILE A 24 -8.67 29.54 39.61
N PHE A 25 -9.37 29.34 38.49
CA PHE A 25 -10.81 29.54 38.41
C PHE A 25 -11.56 28.62 39.36
N LEU A 26 -11.25 27.32 39.34
CA LEU A 26 -11.77 26.32 40.28
C LEU A 26 -11.41 26.66 41.73
N ALA A 27 -10.16 27.04 42.00
CA ALA A 27 -9.70 27.45 43.34
C ALA A 27 -10.47 28.64 43.92
N LYS A 28 -11.01 29.52 43.07
CA LYS A 28 -11.80 30.68 43.49
C LYS A 28 -13.28 30.40 43.67
N HIS A 29 -13.85 29.48 42.88
CA HIS A 29 -15.30 29.25 42.82
C HIS A 29 -15.73 27.93 43.46
N GLY A 30 -14.78 27.12 43.93
CA GLY A 30 -15.04 25.85 44.60
C GLY A 30 -15.48 24.74 43.64
N VAL A 31 -16.25 23.80 44.17
CA VAL A 31 -16.60 22.55 43.50
C VAL A 31 -17.68 22.80 42.43
N LEU A 32 -17.30 22.65 41.16
CA LEU A 32 -18.17 22.94 40.00
C LEU A 32 -18.18 21.79 38.99
N THR A 33 -19.27 21.66 38.24
CA THR A 33 -19.33 20.75 37.09
C THR A 33 -18.59 21.34 35.88
N GLY A 34 -18.09 20.47 34.98
CA GLY A 34 -17.44 20.93 33.75
C GLY A 34 -18.35 21.80 32.86
N GLY A 35 -19.68 21.61 32.94
CA GLY A 35 -20.66 22.47 32.28
C GLY A 35 -20.73 23.88 32.87
N GLU A 36 -20.72 24.00 34.19
CA GLU A 36 -20.73 25.30 34.88
C GLU A 36 -19.43 26.07 34.63
N ILE A 37 -18.29 25.38 34.69
CA ILE A 37 -16.98 25.97 34.38
C ILE A 37 -16.96 26.49 32.94
N SER A 38 -17.46 25.71 31.97
CA SER A 38 -17.56 26.12 30.57
C SER A 38 -18.43 27.37 30.38
N LYS A 39 -19.60 27.42 31.05
CA LYS A 39 -20.54 28.54 30.96
C LYS A 39 -19.95 29.83 31.54
N GLN A 40 -19.27 29.74 32.69
CA GLN A 40 -18.74 30.90 33.40
C GLN A 40 -17.42 31.41 32.82
N THR A 41 -16.55 30.50 32.34
CA THR A 41 -15.27 30.88 31.69
C THR A 41 -15.42 31.24 30.21
N LYS A 42 -16.64 31.15 29.65
CA LYS A 42 -16.94 31.29 28.21
C LYS A 42 -16.01 30.45 27.31
N THR A 43 -15.57 29.31 27.82
CA THR A 43 -14.66 28.40 27.13
C THR A 43 -15.44 27.17 26.67
N HIS A 44 -15.17 26.70 25.45
CA HIS A 44 -15.90 25.58 24.85
C HIS A 44 -15.85 24.33 25.75
N ARG A 45 -17.00 23.65 25.90
CA ARG A 45 -17.19 22.57 26.87
C ARG A 45 -16.20 21.40 26.67
N SER A 46 -15.86 21.09 25.42
CA SER A 46 -14.85 20.06 25.08
C SER A 46 -13.44 20.42 25.57
N LEU A 47 -13.04 21.69 25.45
CA LEU A 47 -11.75 22.16 25.92
C LEU A 47 -11.67 22.14 27.46
N ILE A 48 -12.76 22.50 28.15
CA ILE A 48 -12.84 22.42 29.62
C ILE A 48 -12.68 20.98 30.10
N TYR A 49 -13.40 20.01 29.54
CA TYR A 49 -13.21 18.61 29.95
C TYR A 49 -11.82 18.06 29.63
N ARG A 50 -11.20 18.48 28.51
CA ARG A 50 -9.79 18.14 28.20
C ARG A 50 -8.83 18.70 29.26
N ILE A 51 -9.01 19.97 29.63
CA ILE A 51 -8.19 20.63 30.65
C ILE A 51 -8.39 19.98 32.03
N LEU A 52 -9.63 19.71 32.43
CA LEU A 52 -9.95 19.06 33.71
C LEU A 52 -9.36 17.65 33.79
N LYS A 53 -9.42 16.86 32.70
CA LYS A 53 -8.80 15.53 32.64
C LYS A 53 -7.27 15.59 32.76
N ASN A 54 -6.64 16.58 32.14
CA ASN A 54 -5.19 16.80 32.27
C ASN A 54 -4.81 17.24 33.69
N LEU A 55 -5.56 18.17 34.28
CA LEU A 55 -5.36 18.60 35.67
C LEU A 55 -5.55 17.45 36.66
N GLN A 56 -6.50 16.54 36.41
CA GLN A 56 -6.71 15.33 37.21
C GLN A 56 -5.57 14.31 37.06
N LYS A 57 -5.07 14.07 35.85
CA LYS A 57 -3.87 13.23 35.63
C LYS A 57 -2.63 13.78 36.34
N LYS A 58 -2.50 15.10 36.43
CA LYS A 58 -1.40 15.79 37.12
C LYS A 58 -1.59 15.80 38.64
N GLY A 59 -2.70 15.29 39.17
CA GLY A 59 -2.99 15.30 40.61
C GLY A 59 -3.25 16.70 41.16
N VAL A 60 -3.82 17.59 40.35
CA VAL A 60 -4.07 19.00 40.70
C VAL A 60 -5.57 19.30 40.88
N VAL A 61 -6.45 18.45 40.33
CA VAL A 61 -7.91 18.53 40.46
C VAL A 61 -8.47 17.14 40.70
N GLU A 62 -9.39 17.01 41.65
CA GLU A 62 -10.15 15.78 41.94
C GLU A 62 -11.56 15.88 41.35
N SER A 63 -12.21 14.73 41.14
CA SER A 63 -13.62 14.68 40.72
C SER A 63 -14.46 13.77 41.61
N THR A 64 -15.74 14.12 41.76
CA THR A 64 -16.74 13.27 42.43
C THR A 64 -17.15 12.11 41.53
N LEU A 65 -17.73 11.06 42.11
CA LEU A 65 -18.28 9.90 41.35
C LEU A 65 -19.75 10.09 40.94
N GLU A 66 -20.30 11.29 41.12
CA GLU A 66 -21.70 11.62 40.82
C GLU A 66 -21.88 12.09 39.37
N SER A 67 -23.08 11.95 38.81
CA SER A 67 -23.42 12.47 37.48
C SER A 67 -24.33 13.69 37.57
N PRO A 68 -23.95 14.86 37.00
CA PRO A 68 -22.69 15.14 36.31
C PRO A 68 -21.50 15.31 37.27
N PHE A 69 -20.31 14.87 36.84
CA PHE A 69 -19.08 14.98 37.62
C PHE A 69 -18.80 16.42 38.05
N ARG A 70 -18.52 16.60 39.34
CA ARG A 70 -18.03 17.84 39.91
C ARG A 70 -16.53 17.75 40.12
N TYR A 71 -15.85 18.88 39.97
CA TYR A 71 -14.40 18.98 40.05
C TYR A 71 -14.01 19.89 41.20
N SER A 72 -13.07 19.45 42.03
CA SER A 72 -12.52 20.20 43.16
C SER A 72 -11.02 20.41 42.95
N PRO A 73 -10.49 21.63 43.13
CA PRO A 73 -9.05 21.85 43.11
C PRO A 73 -8.42 21.22 44.35
N ILE A 74 -7.27 20.56 44.19
CA ILE A 74 -6.43 20.17 45.33
C ILE A 74 -5.78 21.46 45.90
N PRO A 75 -5.71 21.65 47.23
CA PRO A 75 -5.09 22.84 47.82
C PRO A 75 -3.67 23.09 47.31
N PHE A 76 -3.36 24.34 46.99
CA PHE A 76 -2.09 24.70 46.35
C PHE A 76 -0.90 24.36 47.24
N GLU A 77 -1.04 24.48 48.56
CA GLU A 77 -0.03 24.13 49.56
C GLU A 77 0.36 22.65 49.46
N ARG A 78 -0.62 21.75 49.28
CA ARG A 78 -0.38 20.31 49.16
C ARG A 78 0.35 19.98 47.85
N ILE A 79 0.02 20.67 46.77
CA ILE A 79 0.71 20.53 45.47
C ILE A 79 2.17 20.99 45.59
N LEU A 80 2.41 22.11 46.29
CA LEU A 80 3.75 22.61 46.56
C LEU A 80 4.55 21.62 47.41
N ASP A 81 3.99 21.13 48.50
CA ASP A 81 4.66 20.23 49.45
C ASP A 81 5.02 18.90 48.80
N GLU A 82 4.12 18.29 48.02
CA GLU A 82 4.41 17.05 47.29
C GLU A 82 5.51 17.25 46.24
N ASN A 83 5.49 18.37 45.52
CA ASN A 83 6.50 18.66 44.51
C ASN A 83 7.87 18.99 45.13
N ILE A 84 7.90 19.74 46.23
CA ILE A 84 9.11 19.98 47.02
C ILE A 84 9.67 18.64 47.51
N LYS A 85 8.82 17.73 48.01
CA LYS A 85 9.23 16.40 48.48
C LYS A 85 9.77 15.52 47.34
N ILE A 86 9.18 15.59 46.14
CA ILE A 86 9.69 14.92 44.93
C ILE A 86 11.05 15.50 44.52
N LYS A 87 11.17 16.83 44.46
CA LYS A 87 12.43 17.51 44.06
C LYS A 87 13.54 17.32 45.09
N GLN A 88 13.20 17.27 46.38
CA GLN A 88 14.15 16.91 47.44
C GLN A 88 14.59 15.45 47.31
N LYS A 89 13.68 14.51 47.03
CA LYS A 89 14.06 13.11 46.75
C LYS A 89 14.95 12.98 45.51
N GLU A 90 14.63 13.68 44.42
CA GLU A 90 15.47 13.72 43.22
C GLU A 90 16.85 14.31 43.53
N ALA A 91 16.91 15.42 44.26
CA ALA A 91 18.17 16.05 44.66
C ALA A 91 19.00 15.14 45.58
N ILE A 92 18.39 14.48 46.57
CA ILE A 92 19.06 13.51 47.46
C ILE A 92 19.55 12.31 46.65
N THR A 93 18.76 11.81 45.70
CA THR A 93 19.15 10.68 44.85
C THR A 93 20.29 11.09 43.91
N LEU A 94 20.23 12.29 43.33
CA LEU A 94 21.27 12.84 42.48
C LEU A 94 22.55 13.15 43.27
N GLU A 95 22.46 13.61 44.52
CA GLU A 95 23.61 13.77 45.40
C GLU A 95 24.23 12.43 45.77
N LYS A 96 23.40 11.43 46.06
CA LYS A 96 23.88 10.07 46.35
C LYS A 96 24.56 9.47 45.12
N VAL A 97 23.91 9.52 43.96
CA VAL A 97 24.47 9.08 42.67
C VAL A 97 25.72 9.87 42.31
N LYS A 98 25.77 11.19 42.55
CA LYS A 98 26.96 12.03 42.34
C LYS A 98 28.09 11.61 43.27
N ASN A 99 27.84 11.37 44.55
CA ASN A 99 28.85 10.98 45.52
C ASN A 99 29.37 9.56 45.25
N ASP A 100 28.48 8.66 44.85
CA ASP A 100 28.81 7.30 44.44
C ASP A 100 29.63 7.34 43.13
N LEU A 101 29.19 8.09 42.12
CA LEU A 101 29.95 8.31 40.88
C LEU A 101 31.29 9.00 41.12
N LEU A 102 31.40 9.97 42.03
CA LEU A 102 32.67 10.64 42.32
C LEU A 102 33.63 9.72 43.09
N ASN A 103 33.11 8.87 43.97
CA ASN A 103 33.91 7.85 44.66
C ASN A 103 34.36 6.75 43.70
N ASP A 104 33.49 6.29 42.81
CA ASP A 104 33.84 5.30 41.79
C ASP A 104 34.76 5.92 40.71
N TRP A 105 34.56 7.18 40.36
CA TRP A 105 35.46 7.93 39.47
C TRP A 105 36.86 8.09 40.06
N LYS A 106 36.98 8.41 41.36
CA LYS A 106 38.29 8.45 42.05
C LYS A 106 38.97 7.08 42.12
N LYS A 107 38.20 5.98 42.20
CA LYS A 107 38.72 4.61 42.12
C LYS A 107 39.15 4.22 40.70
N ILE A 108 38.52 4.78 39.67
CA ILE A 108 38.86 4.54 38.26
C ILE A 108 40.03 5.45 37.81
N SER A 109 40.13 6.68 38.33
CA SER A 109 41.09 7.68 37.87
C SER A 109 42.48 7.56 38.49
N SER A 110 42.74 6.60 39.38
CA SER A 110 44.08 6.47 39.99
C SER A 110 45.13 5.91 39.04
N THR A 111 44.75 5.38 37.89
CA THR A 111 45.71 4.85 36.90
C THR A 111 45.11 4.89 35.50
N LYS A 112 45.17 6.05 34.83
CA LYS A 112 45.36 6.12 33.36
C LYS A 112 45.54 7.58 32.92
N ILE A 113 46.74 7.86 32.44
CA ILE A 113 47.09 9.05 31.67
C ILE A 113 46.18 9.08 30.44
N GLU A 114 45.34 10.11 30.29
CA GLU A 114 44.53 10.29 29.08
C GLU A 114 45.47 10.43 27.86
N PRO A 115 45.33 9.58 26.82
CA PRO A 115 46.06 9.81 25.59
C PRO A 115 45.49 11.05 24.90
N ASN A 116 46.37 12.02 24.60
CA ASN A 116 46.05 13.27 23.94
C ASN A 116 45.65 13.01 22.45
N ILE A 117 44.41 12.57 22.21
CA ILE A 117 43.91 12.26 20.87
C ILE A 117 43.76 13.56 20.09
N GLY A 118 44.50 13.69 18.99
CA GLY A 118 44.42 14.83 18.07
C GLY A 118 43.05 14.90 17.36
N LYS A 119 42.28 15.94 17.65
CA LYS A 119 40.99 16.31 17.06
C LYS A 119 41.19 17.33 15.92
N PHE A 120 40.22 17.41 15.03
CA PHE A 120 40.16 18.38 13.93
C PHE A 120 38.72 18.86 13.75
N VAL A 121 38.52 20.15 13.45
CA VAL A 121 37.20 20.78 13.24
C VAL A 121 37.29 21.80 12.12
N VAL A 122 36.38 21.73 11.13
CA VAL A 122 36.21 22.79 10.12
C VAL A 122 35.30 23.88 10.67
N ILE A 123 35.72 25.13 10.56
CA ILE A 123 34.96 26.30 11.02
C ILE A 123 34.79 27.26 9.84
N GLU A 124 33.53 27.47 9.45
CA GLU A 124 33.14 28.40 8.40
C GLU A 124 32.47 29.65 8.98
N GLY A 125 32.84 30.82 8.45
CA GLY A 125 32.24 32.10 8.80
C GLY A 125 33.06 32.93 9.78
N ASN A 126 33.33 34.19 9.40
CA ASN A 126 34.21 35.11 10.12
C ASN A 126 33.87 35.21 11.63
N ARG A 127 32.61 35.37 12.00
CA ARG A 127 32.20 35.50 13.41
C ARG A 127 32.55 34.25 14.24
N LYS A 128 32.37 33.04 13.69
CA LYS A 128 32.70 31.78 14.37
C LYS A 128 34.22 31.59 14.48
N ILE A 129 34.95 31.90 13.41
CA ILE A 129 36.41 31.79 13.36
C ILE A 129 37.06 32.71 14.40
N HIS A 130 36.72 34.00 14.40
CA HIS A 130 37.32 34.96 15.34
C HIS A 130 36.87 34.73 16.78
N SER A 131 35.67 34.15 17.00
CA SER A 131 35.24 33.68 18.32
C SER A 131 36.12 32.53 18.83
N LYS A 132 36.45 31.55 17.97
CA LYS A 132 37.38 30.46 18.33
C LYS A 132 38.80 30.98 18.59
N ILE A 133 39.31 31.90 17.78
CA ILE A 133 40.61 32.54 18.01
C ILE A 133 40.63 33.25 19.38
N SER A 134 39.56 33.97 19.73
CA SER A 134 39.42 34.61 21.05
C SER A 134 39.43 33.60 22.20
N GLN A 135 38.81 32.43 22.02
CA GLN A 135 38.86 31.34 23.01
C GLN A 135 40.29 30.78 23.15
N MET A 136 41.01 30.61 22.04
CA MET A 136 42.42 30.16 22.05
C MET A 136 43.30 31.15 22.81
N VAL A 137 43.11 32.45 22.59
CA VAL A 137 43.80 33.51 23.34
C VAL A 137 43.55 33.38 24.84
N LYS A 138 42.28 33.27 25.27
CA LYS A 138 41.89 33.15 26.69
C LYS A 138 42.45 31.92 27.40
N ALA A 139 42.78 30.87 26.63
CA ALA A 139 43.34 29.63 27.16
C ALA A 139 44.88 29.55 27.03
N THR A 140 45.54 30.59 26.52
CA THR A 140 46.99 30.60 26.29
C THR A 140 47.75 30.71 27.60
N LYS A 141 48.81 29.91 27.76
CA LYS A 141 49.66 29.93 28.95
C LYS A 141 51.07 30.47 28.70
N ASN A 142 51.66 30.17 27.54
CA ASN A 142 53.07 30.45 27.26
C ASN A 142 53.26 31.32 26.02
N GLN A 143 52.65 30.96 24.89
CA GLN A 143 52.89 31.62 23.61
C GLN A 143 51.70 31.51 22.66
N PHE A 144 51.50 32.57 21.89
CA PHE A 144 50.50 32.66 20.84
C PHE A 144 51.15 33.23 19.58
N ARG A 145 51.08 32.47 18.49
CA ARG A 145 51.74 32.80 17.23
C ARG A 145 50.70 32.89 16.12
N ALA A 146 50.76 33.92 15.30
CA ALA A 146 49.83 34.05 14.18
C ALA A 146 50.53 34.59 12.93
N THR A 147 50.29 33.94 11.80
CA THR A 147 50.58 34.49 10.46
C THR A 147 49.26 34.87 9.81
N LEU A 148 49.05 36.17 9.61
CA LEU A 148 47.79 36.72 9.09
C LEU A 148 48.12 37.83 8.10
N THR A 149 47.23 38.08 7.15
CA THR A 149 47.34 39.28 6.30
C THR A 149 46.96 40.52 7.10
N VAL A 150 47.32 41.71 6.59
CA VAL A 150 46.91 42.98 7.22
C VAL A 150 45.38 43.08 7.38
N ALA A 151 44.61 42.58 6.40
CA ALA A 151 43.16 42.50 6.50
C ALA A 151 42.69 41.52 7.60
N GLY A 152 43.40 40.40 7.80
CA GLY A 152 43.13 39.46 8.89
C GLY A 152 43.39 40.06 10.27
N LEU A 153 44.46 40.86 10.42
CA LEU A 153 44.73 41.61 11.64
C LEU A 153 43.64 42.66 11.92
N ALA A 154 43.18 43.39 10.89
CA ALA A 154 42.07 44.34 11.04
C ALA A 154 40.76 43.66 11.47
N ARG A 155 40.46 42.45 10.95
CA ARG A 155 39.29 41.67 11.39
C ARG A 155 39.42 41.18 12.83
N ASN A 156 40.62 40.82 13.28
CA ASN A 156 40.86 40.47 14.68
C ASN A 156 40.53 41.62 15.64
N GLU A 157 40.81 42.87 15.25
CA GLU A 157 40.37 44.06 16.00
C GLU A 157 38.83 44.17 15.99
N LEU A 158 38.21 44.12 14.82
CA LEU A 158 36.75 44.24 14.68
C LEU A 158 35.96 43.20 15.49
N PHE A 159 36.50 41.99 15.64
CA PHE A 159 35.85 40.89 16.37
C PHE A 159 36.38 40.70 17.80
N GLY A 160 37.12 41.65 18.35
CA GLY A 160 37.51 41.68 19.76
C GLY A 160 38.58 40.64 20.16
N VAL A 161 39.35 40.11 19.21
CA VAL A 161 40.46 39.19 19.50
C VAL A 161 41.56 39.92 20.27
N PHE A 162 41.89 41.16 19.88
CA PHE A 162 42.89 41.95 20.61
C PHE A 162 42.41 42.34 22.01
N ASP A 163 41.12 42.63 22.19
CA ASP A 163 40.53 42.85 23.52
C ASP A 163 40.71 41.62 24.43
N ALA A 164 40.54 40.41 23.89
CA ALA A 164 40.79 39.17 24.62
C ALA A 164 42.27 39.02 25.03
N ILE A 165 43.22 39.56 24.24
CA ILE A 165 44.64 39.58 24.62
C ILE A 165 44.91 40.63 25.71
N TYR A 166 44.40 41.85 25.56
CA TYR A 166 44.61 42.93 26.53
C TYR A 166 44.00 42.64 27.91
N SER A 167 42.91 41.87 27.95
CA SER A 167 42.24 41.42 29.16
C SER A 167 42.80 40.11 29.74
N HIS A 168 43.80 39.50 29.10
CA HIS A 168 44.35 38.23 29.57
C HIS A 168 45.12 38.40 30.90
N PRO A 169 44.82 37.63 31.96
CA PRO A 169 45.44 37.80 33.29
C PRO A 169 46.97 37.64 33.29
N LEU A 170 47.49 36.81 32.38
CA LEU A 170 48.92 36.50 32.25
C LEU A 170 49.60 37.19 31.07
N LYS A 171 49.00 38.26 30.50
CA LYS A 171 49.49 38.87 29.25
C LYS A 171 50.97 39.27 29.24
N SER A 172 51.51 39.70 30.38
CA SER A 172 52.94 40.09 30.51
C SER A 172 53.90 38.90 30.54
N LYS A 173 53.40 37.68 30.76
CA LYS A 173 54.18 36.43 30.79
C LYS A 173 54.03 35.60 29.52
N ILE A 174 53.07 35.93 28.66
CA ILE A 174 52.79 35.20 27.42
C ILE A 174 53.48 35.90 26.25
N LYS A 175 54.14 35.13 25.39
CA LYS A 175 54.75 35.67 24.16
C LYS A 175 53.74 35.70 23.01
N PHE A 176 53.29 36.89 22.64
CA PHE A 176 52.43 37.11 21.48
C PHE A 176 53.25 37.53 20.25
N GLN A 177 53.25 36.69 19.21
CA GLN A 177 54.05 36.89 18.00
C GLN A 177 53.16 36.91 16.75
N PHE A 178 53.24 37.98 15.97
CA PHE A 178 52.43 38.18 14.77
C PHE A 178 53.32 38.42 13.55
N LEU A 179 53.11 37.65 12.49
CA LEU A 179 53.81 37.81 11.21
C LEU A 179 52.80 38.16 10.12
N THR A 180 53.04 39.26 9.41
CA THR A 180 52.14 39.74 8.36
C THR A 180 52.86 40.02 7.05
N ASP A 181 52.12 40.07 5.95
CA ASP A 181 52.60 40.67 4.71
C ASP A 181 52.45 42.20 4.80
N LEU A 182 53.35 42.93 4.14
CA LEU A 182 53.30 44.38 4.06
C LEU A 182 53.62 44.78 2.61
N SER A 183 52.74 45.58 2.04
CA SER A 183 52.84 46.14 0.69
C SER A 183 52.57 47.65 0.77
N SER A 184 52.87 48.38 -0.32
CA SER A 184 52.52 49.79 -0.43
C SER A 184 51.00 50.03 -0.29
N GLN A 185 50.18 49.08 -0.72
CA GLN A 185 48.71 49.19 -0.71
C GLN A 185 48.09 49.07 0.70
N ASN A 186 48.73 48.36 1.62
CA ASN A 186 48.21 48.13 2.97
C ASN A 186 49.00 48.86 4.08
N LEU A 187 49.95 49.72 3.69
CA LEU A 187 50.82 50.49 4.58
C LEU A 187 50.04 51.36 5.58
N ASN A 188 48.99 52.06 5.13
CA ASN A 188 48.20 52.95 5.99
C ASN A 188 47.45 52.18 7.08
N VAL A 189 46.85 51.03 6.74
CA VAL A 189 46.17 50.15 7.69
C VAL A 189 47.18 49.56 8.67
N MET A 190 48.35 49.17 8.18
CA MET A 190 49.43 48.65 9.03
C MET A 190 49.93 49.70 10.02
N LYS A 191 50.10 50.97 9.63
CA LYS A 191 50.49 52.04 10.57
C LYS A 191 49.49 52.21 11.72
N LEU A 192 48.19 52.12 11.42
CA LEU A 192 47.11 52.24 12.40
C LEU A 192 47.06 51.04 13.37
N ILE A 193 47.28 49.83 12.85
CA ILE A 193 47.39 48.62 13.68
C ILE A 193 48.66 48.66 14.52
N ASN A 194 49.79 49.08 13.93
CA ASN A 194 51.08 49.15 14.61
C ASN A 194 51.04 50.15 15.77
N THR A 195 50.45 51.34 15.60
CA THR A 195 50.29 52.32 16.68
C THR A 195 49.51 51.77 17.87
N LYS A 196 48.50 50.92 17.64
CA LYS A 196 47.74 50.25 18.71
C LYS A 196 48.53 49.12 19.39
N LEU A 197 49.37 48.38 18.65
CA LEU A 197 50.11 47.21 19.16
C LEU A 197 51.45 47.54 19.85
N LYS A 198 51.82 48.82 19.99
CA LYS A 198 53.16 49.28 20.46
C LYS A 198 53.60 48.84 21.86
N THR A 199 52.74 48.23 22.67
CA THR A 199 53.12 47.75 24.01
C THR A 199 52.76 46.28 24.19
N GLY A 200 53.77 45.41 24.12
CA GLY A 200 53.68 44.00 24.53
C GLY A 200 53.55 42.94 23.43
N PHE A 201 53.69 43.30 22.14
CA PHE A 201 53.56 42.36 21.02
C PHE A 201 54.79 42.35 20.11
N ASP A 202 55.24 41.17 19.71
CA ASP A 202 56.24 41.03 18.65
C ASP A 202 55.53 41.00 17.30
N LEU A 203 55.69 42.04 16.48
CA LEU A 203 55.11 42.12 15.13
C LEU A 203 56.21 42.24 14.07
N LYS A 204 56.22 41.33 13.11
CA LYS A 204 57.22 41.28 12.03
C LYS A 204 56.56 41.19 10.65
N GLY A 205 57.31 41.59 9.62
CA GLY A 205 56.92 41.54 8.22
C GLY A 205 57.56 40.36 7.49
N LYS A 206 56.80 39.69 6.62
CA LYS A 206 57.31 38.63 5.73
C LYS A 206 58.43 39.17 4.84
N ASN A 207 59.52 38.41 4.73
CA ASN A 207 60.61 38.69 3.81
C ASN A 207 60.21 38.34 2.37
N PRO A 208 60.39 39.25 1.38
CA PRO A 208 60.03 38.99 -0.01
C PRO A 208 60.83 37.83 -0.64
N ASN A 209 62.04 37.58 -0.12
CA ASN A 209 62.95 36.53 -0.61
C ASN A 209 62.74 35.19 0.13
N SER A 210 61.68 35.06 0.92
CA SER A 210 61.33 33.80 1.58
C SER A 210 60.95 32.75 0.53
N SER A 211 61.32 31.49 0.78
CA SER A 211 60.95 30.32 -0.03
C SER A 211 59.44 30.12 -0.19
N PHE A 212 58.62 30.74 0.68
CA PHE A 212 57.17 30.73 0.57
C PHE A 212 56.69 31.86 -0.34
N VAL A 213 56.08 31.54 -1.48
CA VAL A 213 55.48 32.54 -2.39
C VAL A 213 54.29 33.26 -1.72
N LEU A 214 53.43 32.54 -0.99
CA LEU A 214 52.27 33.09 -0.29
C LEU A 214 52.49 33.08 1.24
N LEU A 215 51.88 34.02 1.98
CA LEU A 215 51.90 33.97 3.45
C LEU A 215 50.84 32.95 3.91
N PRO A 216 51.23 31.83 4.54
CA PRO A 216 50.25 30.87 5.06
C PRO A 216 49.48 31.51 6.22
N ARG A 217 48.15 31.46 6.16
CA ARG A 217 47.29 32.04 7.21
C ARG A 217 47.05 31.02 8.32
N MET A 218 47.58 31.25 9.51
CA MET A 218 47.41 30.33 10.67
C MET A 218 47.57 31.04 12.02
N VAL A 219 47.06 30.39 13.07
CA VAL A 219 47.11 30.78 14.47
C VAL A 219 47.47 29.56 15.31
N ILE A 220 48.51 29.63 16.12
CA ILE A 220 49.03 28.53 16.94
C ILE A 220 49.04 28.97 18.40
N ARG A 221 48.50 28.13 19.28
CA ARG A 221 48.55 28.30 20.73
C ARG A 221 49.44 27.25 21.37
N ASP A 222 50.42 27.68 22.16
CA ASP A 222 51.26 26.87 23.03
C ASP A 222 51.93 25.64 22.37
N ASP A 223 52.01 25.60 21.04
CA ASP A 223 52.38 24.40 20.27
C ASP A 223 51.51 23.15 20.59
N GLU A 224 50.27 23.38 21.06
CA GLU A 224 49.27 22.36 21.42
C GLU A 224 48.08 22.33 20.47
N GLU A 225 47.68 23.48 19.94
CA GLU A 225 46.58 23.59 18.97
C GLU A 225 46.88 24.64 17.90
N VAL A 226 46.37 24.40 16.69
CA VAL A 226 46.54 25.28 15.53
C VAL A 226 45.22 25.45 14.80
N LEU A 227 44.98 26.66 14.32
CA LEU A 227 43.92 27.02 13.40
C LEU A 227 44.57 27.53 12.11
N PHE A 228 44.35 26.89 10.96
CA PHE A 228 44.89 27.32 9.67
C PHE A 228 43.80 27.49 8.62
N PHE A 229 43.92 28.52 7.79
CA PHE A 229 42.90 28.88 6.81
C PHE A 229 43.12 28.14 5.49
N ILE A 230 42.03 27.66 4.89
CA ILE A 230 42.07 26.90 3.63
C ILE A 230 41.52 27.67 2.42
N SER A 231 40.86 28.81 2.63
CA SER A 231 40.35 29.67 1.55
C SER A 231 41.48 30.50 0.90
N PRO A 232 41.48 30.74 -0.43
CA PRO A 232 42.45 31.62 -1.09
C PRO A 232 42.24 33.10 -0.69
N LYS A 233 43.33 33.88 -0.77
CA LYS A 233 43.46 35.23 -0.21
C LYS A 233 42.36 36.20 -0.66
N SER A 234 41.48 36.63 0.25
CA SER A 234 40.79 37.92 0.10
C SER A 234 41.74 39.03 0.57
N GLU A 235 42.62 39.54 -0.29
CA GLU A 235 43.42 40.75 0.03
C GLU A 235 42.54 42.01 0.12
N ILE A 236 41.28 41.91 -0.31
CA ILE A 236 40.31 43.00 -0.36
C ILE A 236 39.35 42.87 0.83
N PHE A 237 38.93 44.00 1.40
CA PHE A 237 37.77 44.12 2.29
C PHE A 237 36.45 43.82 1.52
N SER A 238 36.36 42.70 0.82
CA SER A 238 35.11 42.27 0.19
C SER A 238 34.18 41.76 1.28
N THR A 239 33.09 42.48 1.51
CA THR A 239 32.08 42.22 2.55
C THR A 239 31.24 40.94 2.31
N GLY A 240 31.52 40.16 1.26
CA GLY A 240 30.68 39.03 0.84
C GLY A 240 31.26 37.61 0.97
N GLN A 241 32.59 37.41 1.11
CA GLN A 241 33.16 36.05 1.20
C GLN A 241 33.55 35.68 2.64
N ALA A 242 32.99 34.58 3.14
CA ALA A 242 33.30 34.00 4.43
C ALA A 242 34.59 33.16 4.36
N ASP A 243 35.55 33.41 5.26
CA ASP A 243 36.71 32.54 5.39
C ASP A 243 36.31 31.16 5.93
N THR A 244 37.08 30.14 5.54
CA THR A 244 37.02 28.79 6.10
C THR A 244 38.38 28.43 6.70
N CYS A 245 38.35 27.92 7.92
CA CYS A 245 39.55 27.45 8.61
C CYS A 245 39.35 26.05 9.19
N ILE A 246 40.47 25.43 9.49
CA ILE A 246 40.58 24.16 10.17
C ILE A 246 41.24 24.43 11.52
N TRP A 247 40.61 23.98 12.61
CA TRP A 247 41.23 23.90 13.93
C TRP A 247 41.64 22.46 14.23
N THR A 248 42.80 22.24 14.83
CA THR A 248 43.26 20.92 15.30
C THR A 248 44.20 21.01 16.50
N ASN A 249 44.14 20.04 17.40
CA ASN A 249 45.14 19.80 18.46
C ASN A 249 46.00 18.56 18.19
N ASN A 250 46.07 18.10 16.93
CA ASN A 250 46.97 17.03 16.55
C ASN A 250 48.42 17.53 16.63
N LEU A 251 49.18 17.05 17.62
CA LEU A 251 50.53 17.52 17.90
C LEU A 251 51.49 17.40 16.70
N SER A 252 51.31 16.41 15.82
CA SER A 252 52.16 16.28 14.62
C SER A 252 51.93 17.45 13.66
N LEU A 253 50.67 17.78 13.35
CA LEU A 253 50.34 18.93 12.51
C LEU A 253 50.70 20.26 13.18
N VAL A 254 50.47 20.38 14.49
CA VAL A 254 50.84 21.58 15.25
C VAL A 254 52.36 21.77 15.23
N ARG A 255 53.15 20.71 15.39
CA ARG A 255 54.61 20.77 15.29
C ARG A 255 55.07 21.18 13.89
N THR A 256 54.49 20.60 12.83
CA THR A 256 54.81 20.96 11.44
C THR A 256 54.54 22.44 11.17
N LEU A 257 53.33 22.93 11.51
CA LEU A 257 52.94 24.32 11.28
C LEU A 257 53.70 25.29 12.18
N SER A 258 54.03 24.89 13.41
CA SER A 258 54.92 25.65 14.29
C SER A 258 56.34 25.74 13.75
N GLY A 259 56.87 24.67 13.15
CA GLY A 259 58.13 24.70 12.40
C GLY A 259 58.09 25.72 11.28
N THR A 260 57.05 25.66 10.43
CA THR A 260 56.85 26.65 9.35
C THR A 260 56.78 28.09 9.87
N PHE A 261 56.10 28.33 10.99
CA PHE A 261 56.06 29.66 11.61
C PHE A 261 57.46 30.09 12.07
N LYS A 262 58.23 29.21 12.72
CA LYS A 262 59.58 29.53 13.23
C LYS A 262 60.55 29.87 12.10
N ASP A 263 60.50 29.14 10.99
CA ASP A 263 61.31 29.42 9.80
C ASP A 263 60.96 30.78 9.22
N LEU A 264 59.66 31.03 9.00
CA LEU A 264 59.17 32.33 8.54
C LEU A 264 59.53 33.47 9.50
N TRP A 265 59.49 33.22 10.81
CA TRP A 265 59.81 34.19 11.85
C TRP A 265 61.30 34.52 11.93
N ARG A 266 62.18 33.54 11.71
CA ARG A 266 63.63 33.74 11.66
C ARG A 266 64.03 34.58 10.46
N ASP A 267 63.41 34.30 9.31
CA ASP A 267 63.71 34.98 8.06
C ASP A 267 62.97 36.31 7.89
N SER A 268 62.08 36.67 8.84
CA SER A 268 61.25 37.88 8.80
C SER A 268 62.00 39.17 9.18
N ILE A 269 61.49 40.29 8.66
CA ILE A 269 62.07 41.62 8.83
C ILE A 269 61.26 42.37 9.89
N ASN A 270 61.92 43.21 10.71
CA ASN A 270 61.22 44.09 11.63
C ASN A 270 60.25 45.00 10.86
N ILE A 271 58.99 45.05 11.30
CA ILE A 271 57.92 45.76 10.57
C ILE A 271 58.19 47.27 10.47
N GLU A 272 58.82 47.89 11.48
CA GLU A 272 59.14 49.31 11.49
C GLU A 272 60.25 49.64 10.48
N LYS A 273 61.28 48.80 10.39
CA LYS A 273 62.32 48.93 9.35
C LYS A 273 61.73 48.84 7.95
N LYS A 274 60.75 47.94 7.75
CA LYS A 274 60.10 47.74 6.45
C LYS A 274 59.10 48.84 6.09
N ILE A 275 58.42 49.43 7.08
CA ILE A 275 57.60 50.63 6.89
C ILE A 275 58.49 51.77 6.38
N VAL A 276 59.64 52.00 7.03
CA VAL A 276 60.62 53.02 6.61
C VAL A 276 61.21 52.73 5.22
N GLU A 277 61.54 51.48 4.88
CA GLU A 277 62.00 51.12 3.53
C GLU A 277 60.96 51.44 2.45
N ILE A 278 59.68 51.10 2.68
CA ILE A 278 58.59 51.37 1.74
C ILE A 278 58.32 52.89 1.63
N GLU A 279 58.47 53.65 2.72
CA GLU A 279 58.33 55.11 2.73
C GLU A 279 59.49 55.85 2.06
N THR A 280 60.70 55.30 2.14
CA THR A 280 61.94 55.94 1.62
C THR A 280 62.33 55.49 0.22
N GLY A 281 61.68 54.46 -0.33
CA GLY A 281 61.85 54.02 -1.72
C GLY A 281 63.17 53.33 -2.06
N LYS A 282 64.00 52.95 -1.06
CA LYS A 282 65.29 52.25 -1.31
C LYS A 282 65.08 50.73 -1.46
N LEU A 283 65.40 50.18 -2.64
CA LEU A 283 65.35 48.75 -2.97
C LEU A 283 66.72 48.07 -2.78
N PRO A 284 66.76 46.82 -2.29
CA PRO A 284 67.72 45.84 -2.75
C PRO A 284 66.97 44.62 -3.31
N PHE A 285 66.87 44.52 -4.64
CA PHE A 285 66.34 43.32 -5.30
C PHE A 285 67.37 42.78 -6.29
N LYS A 286 67.83 41.56 -6.07
CA LYS A 286 68.47 40.71 -7.08
C LYS A 286 67.89 39.30 -6.92
N PRO A 287 67.19 38.74 -7.93
CA PRO A 287 66.70 37.38 -7.85
C PRO A 287 67.83 36.42 -8.25
N LEU A 288 68.22 35.54 -7.33
CA LEU A 288 69.00 34.34 -7.68
C LEU A 288 68.01 33.21 -7.94
N VAL A 289 67.80 32.96 -9.24
CA VAL A 289 67.24 31.72 -9.76
C VAL A 289 68.35 30.68 -9.72
N THR A 290 68.19 29.58 -8.99
CA THR A 290 68.77 28.26 -9.34
C THR A 290 68.19 27.16 -8.45
N GLU A 291 67.91 26.02 -9.10
CA GLU A 291 67.63 24.68 -8.55
C GLU A 291 66.22 24.40 -7.98
N ARG A 292 65.24 24.40 -8.89
CA ARG A 292 64.04 23.55 -8.80
C ARG A 292 64.41 22.12 -9.21
N MET A 293 64.46 21.18 -8.26
CA MET A 293 64.24 19.75 -8.55
C MET A 293 63.98 18.86 -7.31
N ALA A 294 64.13 19.37 -6.08
CA ALA A 294 63.86 18.58 -4.87
C ALA A 294 62.49 18.83 -4.21
N ALA A 295 61.85 19.99 -4.47
CA ALA A 295 60.60 20.37 -3.81
C ALA A 295 59.34 19.72 -4.42
N ASP A 296 59.34 19.43 -5.72
CA ASP A 296 58.19 18.80 -6.39
C ASP A 296 58.02 17.34 -5.97
N LYS A 297 59.11 16.63 -5.64
CA LYS A 297 59.03 15.23 -5.16
C LYS A 297 58.37 15.11 -3.78
N SER A 298 58.64 16.05 -2.86
CA SER A 298 58.04 16.04 -1.52
C SER A 298 56.60 16.56 -1.54
N TYR A 299 56.28 17.51 -2.42
CA TYR A 299 54.90 17.96 -2.62
C TYR A 299 54.05 16.87 -3.28
N ASP A 300 54.59 16.12 -4.25
CA ASP A 300 53.90 14.99 -4.86
C ASP A 300 53.78 13.79 -3.92
N GLU A 301 54.77 13.50 -3.07
CA GLU A 301 54.66 12.45 -2.04
C GLU A 301 53.64 12.82 -0.94
N VAL A 302 53.58 14.09 -0.55
CA VAL A 302 52.56 14.59 0.40
C VAL A 302 51.20 14.67 -0.27
N ILE A 303 51.07 15.05 -1.54
CA ILE A 303 49.82 14.99 -2.31
C ILE A 303 49.40 13.52 -2.51
N VAL A 304 50.32 12.57 -2.66
CA VAL A 304 50.02 11.13 -2.75
C VAL A 304 49.62 10.56 -1.38
N GLN A 305 50.24 10.98 -0.27
CA GLN A 305 49.84 10.60 1.09
C GLN A 305 48.53 11.27 1.54
N VAL A 306 48.32 12.53 1.16
CA VAL A 306 47.07 13.27 1.35
C VAL A 306 45.99 12.71 0.42
N LYS A 307 46.28 12.29 -0.82
CA LYS A 307 45.35 11.49 -1.65
C LYS A 307 45.10 10.10 -1.06
N LYS A 308 46.06 9.49 -0.36
CA LYS A 308 45.88 8.20 0.35
C LYS A 308 44.97 8.34 1.58
N ARG A 309 45.06 9.46 2.32
CA ARG A 309 44.21 9.73 3.50
C ARG A 309 42.89 10.45 3.17
N SER A 310 42.87 11.29 2.15
CA SER A 310 41.66 11.84 1.54
C SER A 310 40.93 10.82 0.66
N ARG A 311 41.45 9.59 0.53
CA ARG A 311 40.70 8.41 0.07
C ARG A 311 39.91 7.73 1.19
N GLN A 312 40.18 8.00 2.48
CA GLN A 312 39.43 7.39 3.60
C GLN A 312 38.12 8.11 3.96
N LEU A 313 38.00 9.42 3.72
CA LEU A 313 36.74 10.16 3.85
C LEU A 313 35.73 9.86 2.73
N PRO A 314 36.16 9.73 1.46
CA PRO A 314 35.38 9.09 0.43
C PRO A 314 35.17 7.60 0.67
N LEU A 315 35.97 6.88 1.46
CA LEU A 315 35.66 5.49 1.81
C LEU A 315 34.51 5.40 2.81
N LEU A 316 34.45 6.24 3.85
CA LEU A 316 33.31 6.23 4.79
C LEU A 316 32.04 6.82 4.15
N ALA A 317 32.16 7.89 3.36
CA ALA A 317 31.06 8.45 2.60
C ALA A 317 30.64 7.54 1.43
N ALA A 318 31.57 6.90 0.71
CA ALA A 318 31.26 5.88 -0.30
C ALA A 318 30.89 4.52 0.30
N GLN A 319 31.17 4.24 1.58
CA GLN A 319 30.69 3.04 2.28
C GLN A 319 29.31 3.26 2.88
N ILE A 320 29.00 4.46 3.37
CA ILE A 320 27.64 4.87 3.72
C ILE A 320 26.80 5.02 2.45
N GLU A 321 27.32 5.64 1.38
CA GLU A 321 26.71 5.57 0.04
C GLU A 321 26.70 4.14 -0.49
N ARG A 322 27.66 3.23 -0.21
CA ARG A 322 27.48 1.80 -0.55
C ARG A 322 26.40 1.16 0.32
N ILE A 323 26.23 1.49 1.59
CA ILE A 323 25.11 0.95 2.38
C ILE A 323 23.76 1.52 1.89
N GLU A 324 23.76 2.73 1.33
CA GLU A 324 22.58 3.41 0.76
C GLU A 324 22.35 3.10 -0.75
N GLN A 325 23.37 2.75 -1.52
CA GLN A 325 23.36 2.56 -2.99
C GLN A 325 23.81 1.16 -3.43
N SER A 326 24.62 0.44 -2.65
CA SER A 326 24.95 -0.97 -2.89
C SER A 326 23.85 -1.83 -2.30
N ILE A 327 23.11 -2.42 -3.22
CA ILE A 327 22.23 -3.56 -3.06
C ILE A 327 23.12 -4.70 -2.46
N PRO A 328 23.08 -5.01 -1.15
CA PRO A 328 24.00 -6.00 -0.54
C PRO A 328 23.84 -7.34 -1.25
N GLU A 329 24.88 -8.13 -1.49
CA GLU A 329 24.73 -9.43 -2.15
C GLU A 329 23.58 -10.26 -1.55
N LEU A 330 22.86 -11.00 -2.39
CA LEU A 330 21.76 -11.83 -1.93
C LEU A 330 22.33 -13.00 -1.12
N VAL A 331 22.05 -13.05 0.18
CA VAL A 331 22.59 -14.06 1.10
C VAL A 331 21.52 -15.07 1.51
N GLY A 332 21.86 -16.37 1.51
CA GLY A 332 21.04 -17.44 2.08
C GLY A 332 19.76 -17.71 1.28
N ARG A 333 19.81 -17.40 -0.02
CA ARG A 333 18.70 -17.52 -0.99
C ARG A 333 19.12 -18.18 -2.30
N GLU A 334 20.26 -18.85 -2.31
CA GLU A 334 20.86 -19.45 -3.50
C GLU A 334 19.94 -20.51 -4.09
N LYS A 335 19.29 -21.30 -3.22
CA LYS A 335 18.32 -22.32 -3.64
C LYS A 335 17.07 -21.68 -4.25
N GLU A 336 16.47 -20.71 -3.58
CA GLU A 336 15.27 -20.03 -4.07
C GLU A 336 15.54 -19.26 -5.37
N LEU A 337 16.71 -18.62 -5.49
CA LEU A 337 17.12 -17.94 -6.72
C LEU A 337 17.33 -18.93 -7.86
N TRP A 338 18.04 -20.05 -7.63
CA TRP A 338 18.23 -21.08 -8.64
C TRP A 338 16.88 -21.66 -9.14
N GLU A 339 15.93 -21.91 -8.24
CA GLU A 339 14.59 -22.36 -8.63
C GLU A 339 13.82 -21.32 -9.46
N LEU A 340 14.01 -20.02 -9.18
CA LEU A 340 13.42 -18.93 -9.94
C LEU A 340 14.06 -18.79 -11.33
N GLU A 341 15.38 -18.92 -11.41
CA GLU A 341 16.14 -18.88 -12.67
C GLU A 341 15.75 -20.05 -13.58
N GLU A 342 15.57 -21.26 -13.03
CA GLU A 342 15.11 -22.43 -13.78
C GLU A 342 13.70 -22.20 -14.38
N LEU A 343 12.82 -21.49 -13.67
CA LEU A 343 11.49 -21.13 -14.17
C LEU A 343 11.58 -20.03 -15.22
N ALA A 344 12.47 -19.05 -15.06
CA ALA A 344 12.73 -18.05 -16.11
C ALA A 344 13.23 -18.73 -17.39
N GLU A 345 14.16 -19.68 -17.30
CA GLU A 345 14.62 -20.46 -18.46
C GLU A 345 13.50 -21.24 -19.15
N LYS A 346 12.55 -21.80 -18.39
CA LYS A 346 11.37 -22.46 -18.96
C LYS A 346 10.52 -21.48 -19.77
N ALA A 347 10.32 -20.26 -19.27
CA ALA A 347 9.60 -19.22 -20.01
C ALA A 347 10.33 -18.83 -21.31
N ILE A 348 11.67 -18.77 -21.34
CA ILE A 348 12.42 -18.54 -22.59
C ILE A 348 12.13 -19.64 -23.63
N ARG A 349 11.93 -20.89 -23.18
CA ARG A 349 11.64 -22.05 -24.03
C ARG A 349 10.14 -22.20 -24.37
N GLY A 350 9.33 -21.15 -24.20
CA GLY A 350 7.89 -21.16 -24.47
C GLY A 350 7.03 -21.85 -23.44
N LYS A 351 7.58 -22.15 -22.25
CA LYS A 351 6.85 -22.73 -21.13
C LYS A 351 6.66 -21.69 -20.04
N GLY A 352 5.68 -20.84 -20.23
CA GLY A 352 5.35 -19.79 -19.28
C GLY A 352 4.89 -20.35 -17.94
N ASN A 353 5.00 -19.52 -16.92
CA ASN A 353 4.80 -19.98 -15.55
C ASN A 353 4.34 -18.84 -14.64
N THR A 354 3.64 -19.23 -13.58
CA THR A 354 3.25 -18.33 -12.51
C THR A 354 3.95 -18.72 -11.22
N ILE A 355 4.51 -17.74 -10.53
CA ILE A 355 5.28 -17.92 -9.31
C ILE A 355 4.66 -17.05 -8.22
N ILE A 356 4.46 -17.63 -7.04
CA ILE A 356 4.05 -16.86 -5.86
C ILE A 356 5.14 -16.92 -4.80
N ILE A 357 5.68 -15.75 -4.45
CA ILE A 357 6.67 -15.60 -3.38
C ILE A 357 5.94 -15.22 -2.08
N SER A 358 6.01 -16.07 -1.07
CA SER A 358 5.35 -15.85 0.22
C SER A 358 6.35 -15.78 1.36
N GLY A 359 6.02 -15.02 2.40
CA GLY A 359 6.86 -14.90 3.60
C GLY A 359 6.55 -13.66 4.41
N GLU A 360 7.21 -13.54 5.55
CA GLU A 360 7.00 -12.44 6.50
C GLU A 360 7.35 -11.05 5.94
N ALA A 361 6.83 -9.99 6.55
CA ALA A 361 7.23 -8.63 6.20
C ALA A 361 8.75 -8.43 6.40
N GLY A 362 9.42 -7.75 5.46
CA GLY A 362 10.87 -7.51 5.53
C GLY A 362 11.78 -8.72 5.25
N ILE A 363 11.22 -9.91 5.00
CA ILE A 363 11.98 -11.17 4.82
C ILE A 363 12.85 -11.22 3.54
N GLY A 364 12.70 -10.25 2.63
CA GLY A 364 13.45 -10.17 1.37
C GLY A 364 12.71 -10.60 0.10
N LYS A 365 11.37 -10.75 0.11
CA LYS A 365 10.57 -11.13 -1.08
C LYS A 365 10.85 -10.26 -2.30
N THR A 366 10.69 -8.93 -2.14
CA THR A 366 10.95 -7.94 -3.19
C THR A 366 12.41 -7.96 -3.64
N ARG A 367 13.34 -8.28 -2.72
CA ARG A 367 14.76 -8.32 -3.04
C ARG A 367 15.11 -9.54 -3.89
N LEU A 368 14.63 -10.72 -3.50
CA LEU A 368 14.77 -11.94 -4.30
C LEU A 368 14.15 -11.77 -5.69
N ALA A 369 12.95 -11.18 -5.76
CA ALA A 369 12.32 -10.87 -7.05
C ALA A 369 13.19 -9.93 -7.88
N ASN A 370 13.79 -8.88 -7.29
CA ASN A 370 14.68 -7.98 -8.01
C ASN A 370 15.94 -8.68 -8.58
N GLU A 371 16.52 -9.65 -7.88
CA GLU A 371 17.64 -10.44 -8.44
C GLU A 371 17.20 -11.24 -9.67
N LEU A 372 16.04 -11.90 -9.58
CA LEU A 372 15.46 -12.58 -10.72
C LEU A 372 15.17 -11.61 -11.88
N LEU A 373 14.64 -10.42 -11.59
CA LEU A 373 14.40 -9.40 -12.60
C LEU A 373 15.70 -8.92 -13.27
N ASN A 374 16.80 -8.83 -12.53
CA ASN A 374 18.11 -8.50 -13.09
C ASN A 374 18.67 -9.64 -13.95
N TYR A 375 18.55 -10.89 -13.49
CA TYR A 375 18.86 -12.08 -14.28
C TYR A 375 18.04 -12.10 -15.58
N ALA A 376 16.73 -11.90 -15.49
CA ALA A 376 15.83 -11.87 -16.64
C ALA A 376 16.22 -10.79 -17.66
N LYS A 377 16.61 -9.59 -17.22
CA LYS A 377 17.17 -8.56 -18.12
C LYS A 377 18.42 -9.04 -18.87
N SER A 378 19.32 -9.76 -18.19
CA SER A 378 20.50 -10.35 -18.83
C SER A 378 20.16 -11.43 -19.86
N GLN A 379 19.01 -12.10 -19.67
CA GLN A 379 18.43 -13.09 -20.59
C GLN A 379 17.46 -12.47 -21.60
N ASN A 380 17.54 -11.16 -21.84
CA ASN A 380 16.73 -10.41 -22.81
C ASN A 380 15.21 -10.40 -22.54
N PHE A 381 14.76 -10.59 -21.28
CA PHE A 381 13.35 -10.37 -20.94
C PHE A 381 12.97 -8.89 -20.96
N ARG A 382 11.74 -8.62 -21.37
CA ARG A 382 11.02 -7.38 -21.05
C ARG A 382 10.49 -7.49 -19.63
N VAL A 383 11.15 -6.79 -18.70
CA VAL A 383 10.82 -6.81 -17.27
C VAL A 383 9.88 -5.68 -16.89
N LEU A 384 8.76 -6.03 -16.25
CA LEU A 384 7.72 -5.12 -15.77
C LEU A 384 7.52 -5.33 -14.27
N LYS A 385 7.54 -4.25 -13.47
CA LYS A 385 7.42 -4.33 -12.01
C LYS A 385 6.46 -3.30 -11.46
N TYR A 386 5.45 -3.76 -10.72
CA TYR A 386 4.47 -2.89 -10.06
C TYR A 386 4.10 -3.41 -8.67
N ARG A 387 3.48 -2.55 -7.86
CA ARG A 387 3.05 -2.87 -6.50
C ARG A 387 1.53 -2.70 -6.40
N CYS A 388 0.86 -3.62 -5.72
CA CYS A 388 -0.57 -3.55 -5.44
C CYS A 388 -0.83 -2.68 -4.20
N SER A 389 -1.92 -1.90 -4.20
CA SER A 389 -2.31 -1.05 -3.07
C SER A 389 -3.84 -0.99 -2.91
N LYS A 390 -4.31 -0.71 -1.68
CA LYS A 390 -5.74 -0.65 -1.34
C LYS A 390 -6.40 0.70 -1.63
N GLU A 391 -5.63 1.78 -1.79
CA GLU A 391 -6.20 3.14 -1.82
C GLU A 391 -6.65 3.65 -3.18
N PHE A 392 -6.25 3.00 -4.26
CA PHE A 392 -6.75 3.36 -5.57
C PHE A 392 -7.97 2.51 -5.91
N SER A 393 -9.14 3.15 -5.97
CA SER A 393 -10.37 2.58 -6.53
C SER A 393 -10.28 2.33 -8.06
N MET A 394 -9.07 2.24 -8.61
CA MET A 394 -8.80 1.94 -10.01
C MET A 394 -8.43 0.46 -10.12
N SER A 395 -9.40 -0.34 -10.52
CA SER A 395 -9.19 -1.75 -10.87
C SER A 395 -8.08 -1.92 -11.90
N LEU A 396 -7.31 -3.00 -11.80
CA LEU A 396 -6.26 -3.40 -12.74
C LEU A 396 -5.07 -2.42 -12.86
N LEU A 397 -4.90 -1.50 -11.92
CA LEU A 397 -3.84 -0.47 -11.98
C LEU A 397 -2.44 -1.04 -12.30
N PRO A 398 -1.97 -2.17 -11.69
CA PRO A 398 -0.65 -2.72 -12.03
C PRO A 398 -0.54 -3.16 -13.50
N PHE A 399 -1.61 -3.76 -14.04
CA PHE A 399 -1.65 -4.23 -15.43
C PHE A 399 -1.78 -3.09 -16.43
N ARG A 400 -2.48 -2.02 -16.06
CA ARG A 400 -2.53 -0.80 -16.86
C ARG A 400 -1.14 -0.19 -17.04
N LYS A 401 -0.40 -0.02 -15.94
CA LYS A 401 0.97 0.49 -16.00
C LYS A 401 1.86 -0.42 -16.85
N ALA A 402 1.67 -1.74 -16.76
CA ALA A 402 2.35 -2.72 -17.60
C ALA A 402 2.10 -2.47 -19.09
N LEU A 403 0.86 -2.18 -19.49
CA LEU A 403 0.53 -1.85 -20.88
C LEU A 403 1.12 -0.51 -21.31
N ASP A 404 1.09 0.52 -20.45
CA ASP A 404 1.72 1.82 -20.74
C ASP A 404 3.20 1.63 -21.13
N GLU A 405 3.90 0.79 -20.37
CA GLU A 405 5.33 0.51 -20.58
C GLU A 405 5.60 -0.41 -21.78
N LEU A 406 4.72 -1.38 -22.06
CA LEU A 406 4.81 -2.25 -23.24
C LEU A 406 4.59 -1.45 -24.54
N PHE A 407 3.63 -0.52 -24.56
CA PHE A 407 3.32 0.29 -25.73
C PHE A 407 4.09 1.62 -25.79
N SER A 408 5.00 1.88 -24.85
CA SER A 408 5.79 3.12 -24.76
C SER A 408 4.92 4.39 -24.77
N ILE A 409 3.84 4.35 -23.99
CA ILE A 409 2.86 5.44 -23.89
C ILE A 409 3.26 6.44 -22.81
N SER A 410 3.27 7.72 -23.20
CA SER A 410 3.54 8.86 -22.31
C SER A 410 2.25 9.56 -21.92
N LYS A 411 2.23 10.20 -20.74
CA LYS A 411 1.13 11.07 -20.30
C LYS A 411 0.86 12.24 -21.26
N GLN A 412 1.85 12.63 -22.06
CA GLN A 412 1.76 13.74 -23.03
C GLN A 412 1.25 13.30 -24.40
N ASP A 413 1.13 11.99 -24.64
CA ASP A 413 0.66 11.47 -25.93
C ASP A 413 -0.82 11.82 -26.15
N THR A 414 -1.12 12.36 -27.33
CA THR A 414 -2.51 12.55 -27.77
C THR A 414 -3.15 11.17 -28.06
N ALA A 415 -4.48 11.10 -28.09
CA ALA A 415 -5.19 9.85 -28.36
C ALA A 415 -4.77 9.21 -29.71
N VAL A 416 -4.56 10.04 -30.73
CA VAL A 416 -4.08 9.60 -32.05
C VAL A 416 -2.68 8.99 -31.96
N VAL A 417 -1.77 9.63 -31.20
CA VAL A 417 -0.41 9.12 -31.02
C VAL A 417 -0.39 7.79 -30.26
N ARG A 418 -1.19 7.65 -29.21
CA ARG A 418 -1.31 6.38 -28.46
C ARG A 418 -1.86 5.25 -29.32
N GLN A 419 -2.98 5.48 -30.01
CA GLN A 419 -3.59 4.47 -30.87
C GLN A 419 -2.64 4.03 -31.98
N ASN A 420 -1.85 4.95 -32.55
CA ASN A 420 -0.83 4.60 -33.53
C ASN A 420 0.30 3.75 -32.94
N LYS A 421 0.76 4.04 -31.71
CA LYS A 421 1.77 3.22 -31.01
C LYS A 421 1.25 1.81 -30.71
N ILE A 422 0.02 1.71 -30.19
CA ILE A 422 -0.64 0.42 -29.90
C ILE A 422 -0.83 -0.37 -31.20
N ARG A 423 -1.36 0.28 -32.25
CA ARG A 423 -1.56 -0.31 -33.57
C ARG A 423 -0.28 -0.89 -34.13
N LYS A 424 0.78 -0.09 -34.15
CA LYS A 424 2.08 -0.49 -34.70
C LYS A 424 2.61 -1.75 -34.00
N MET A 425 2.60 -1.76 -32.66
CA MET A 425 3.09 -2.90 -31.88
C MET A 425 2.25 -4.16 -32.06
N ILE A 426 0.92 -4.02 -32.15
CA ILE A 426 0.02 -5.15 -32.42
C ILE A 426 0.21 -5.67 -33.84
N GLU A 427 0.22 -4.81 -34.85
CA GLU A 427 0.43 -5.21 -36.24
C GLU A 427 1.81 -5.88 -36.45
N GLU A 428 2.83 -5.49 -35.68
CA GLU A 428 4.16 -6.12 -35.65
C GLU A 428 4.17 -7.49 -34.93
N SER A 429 3.20 -7.77 -34.05
CA SER A 429 3.13 -9.03 -33.30
C SER A 429 2.10 -10.01 -33.88
N THR A 430 0.92 -9.52 -34.28
CA THR A 430 -0.21 -10.30 -34.80
C THR A 430 -1.32 -9.40 -35.38
N GLN A 431 -1.73 -9.64 -36.63
CA GLN A 431 -2.86 -8.91 -37.23
C GLN A 431 -4.22 -9.28 -36.61
N GLU A 432 -4.33 -10.45 -35.98
CA GLU A 432 -5.57 -11.01 -35.44
C GLU A 432 -6.17 -10.15 -34.30
N TYR A 433 -5.33 -9.37 -33.61
CA TYR A 433 -5.71 -8.56 -32.45
C TYR A 433 -5.85 -7.06 -32.77
N SER A 434 -5.87 -6.67 -34.06
CA SER A 434 -6.05 -5.27 -34.47
C SER A 434 -7.35 -4.63 -33.92
N ASN A 435 -8.36 -5.46 -33.68
CA ASN A 435 -9.65 -5.04 -33.09
C ASN A 435 -9.51 -4.62 -31.60
N MET A 436 -8.38 -4.91 -30.95
CA MET A 436 -8.10 -4.59 -29.54
C MET A 436 -7.49 -3.20 -29.33
N ILE A 437 -7.07 -2.50 -30.39
CA ILE A 437 -6.44 -1.17 -30.27
C ILE A 437 -7.31 -0.18 -29.46
N PRO A 438 -8.64 -0.06 -29.71
CA PRO A 438 -9.50 0.87 -28.96
C PRO A 438 -9.74 0.47 -27.51
N ILE A 439 -9.51 -0.81 -27.18
CA ILE A 439 -9.73 -1.41 -25.86
C ILE A 439 -8.50 -1.15 -24.99
N ILE A 440 -7.32 -1.42 -25.54
CA ILE A 440 -6.03 -1.18 -24.90
C ILE A 440 -5.87 0.31 -24.58
N ASP A 441 -6.23 1.20 -25.53
CA ASP A 441 -6.21 2.65 -25.30
C ASP A 441 -7.16 3.06 -24.16
N ARG A 442 -8.34 2.43 -24.03
CA ARG A 442 -9.27 2.68 -22.90
C ARG A 442 -8.69 2.27 -21.54
N ILE A 443 -8.13 1.06 -21.46
CA ILE A 443 -7.51 0.54 -20.22
C ILE A 443 -6.34 1.44 -19.80
N ILE A 444 -5.49 1.83 -20.76
CA ILE A 444 -4.35 2.74 -20.59
C ILE A 444 -4.76 4.14 -20.14
N MET A 445 -5.92 4.63 -20.55
CA MET A 445 -6.42 5.95 -20.12
C MET A 445 -6.95 5.96 -18.69
N GLY A 446 -7.15 4.80 -18.06
CA GLY A 446 -7.70 4.80 -16.70
C GLY A 446 -9.10 5.28 -16.61
N PHE A 447 -9.76 5.34 -17.78
CA PHE A 447 -11.17 5.14 -17.76
C PHE A 447 -11.38 3.87 -16.95
N PRO A 448 -12.28 3.90 -15.97
CA PRO A 448 -12.75 2.65 -15.44
C PRO A 448 -13.08 1.76 -16.65
N ILE A 449 -12.99 0.45 -16.49
CA ILE A 449 -13.68 -0.48 -17.40
C ILE A 449 -15.22 -0.32 -17.17
N ASP A 450 -15.66 0.91 -16.86
CA ASP A 450 -16.89 1.36 -16.23
C ASP A 450 -17.17 2.85 -16.62
N ALA A 451 -18.45 3.21 -16.59
CA ALA A 451 -19.15 3.95 -17.63
C ALA A 451 -19.40 5.45 -17.35
N SER A 452 -18.36 6.27 -17.18
CA SER A 452 -18.57 7.68 -16.81
C SER A 452 -18.56 8.71 -17.96
N ILE A 453 -18.79 8.34 -19.22
CA ILE A 453 -18.98 9.35 -20.31
C ILE A 453 -20.15 8.96 -21.22
N VAL A 454 -21.38 9.12 -20.72
CA VAL A 454 -22.51 9.68 -21.49
C VAL A 454 -23.49 10.32 -20.49
N THR A 455 -23.19 11.51 -19.97
CA THR A 455 -24.19 12.33 -19.28
C THR A 455 -24.61 13.49 -20.16
N LYS A 456 -25.65 13.26 -20.95
CA LYS A 456 -26.82 14.15 -21.14
C LYS A 456 -27.79 13.52 -22.14
N ASN A 457 -28.74 12.72 -21.64
CA ASN A 457 -30.15 12.91 -21.95
C ASN A 457 -31.05 11.99 -21.11
N LYS A 458 -32.23 12.51 -20.82
CA LYS A 458 -33.28 12.01 -19.93
C LYS A 458 -33.66 10.54 -20.20
N PHE A 459 -34.04 9.85 -19.13
CA PHE A 459 -34.88 8.66 -19.05
C PHE A 459 -35.54 8.21 -20.37
N LYS A 460 -35.01 7.15 -20.98
CA LYS A 460 -35.69 6.01 -21.64
C LYS A 460 -34.65 5.22 -22.45
N ASN A 461 -34.72 3.88 -22.36
CA ASN A 461 -33.98 2.85 -23.10
C ASN A 461 -32.68 2.32 -22.43
N ASN A 462 -32.81 1.17 -21.77
CA ASN A 462 -31.75 0.40 -21.08
C ASN A 462 -30.99 -0.59 -22.01
N GLU A 463 -30.56 -0.16 -23.20
CA GLU A 463 -29.82 -1.03 -24.14
C GLU A 463 -28.38 -0.56 -24.40
N GLY A 464 -28.05 0.71 -24.13
CA GLY A 464 -26.74 1.30 -24.46
C GLY A 464 -25.57 0.91 -23.55
N ASN A 465 -25.81 0.60 -22.27
CA ASN A 465 -24.73 0.30 -21.31
C ASN A 465 -24.17 -1.12 -21.47
N LEU A 466 -24.93 -1.99 -22.12
CA LEU A 466 -24.73 -3.42 -22.14
C LEU A 466 -23.60 -3.85 -23.06
N LYS A 467 -23.63 -3.36 -24.30
CA LYS A 467 -22.63 -3.57 -25.37
C LYS A 467 -21.21 -3.27 -24.89
N SER A 468 -21.10 -2.27 -24.01
CA SER A 468 -19.83 -1.88 -23.43
C SER A 468 -19.25 -2.93 -22.46
N TYR A 469 -20.05 -3.66 -21.68
CA TYR A 469 -19.60 -4.74 -20.78
C TYR A 469 -19.29 -6.07 -21.51
N ILE A 470 -19.98 -6.30 -22.64
CA ILE A 470 -19.80 -7.46 -23.53
C ILE A 470 -18.45 -7.44 -24.23
N GLU A 471 -18.01 -6.25 -24.63
CA GLU A 471 -16.67 -6.11 -25.14
C GLU A 471 -15.70 -6.46 -23.99
N ARG A 472 -15.88 -5.89 -22.78
CA ARG A 472 -14.94 -5.92 -21.62
C ARG A 472 -14.52 -7.26 -20.99
N ALA A 473 -15.39 -8.26 -20.84
CA ALA A 473 -14.96 -9.55 -20.29
C ALA A 473 -14.30 -10.45 -21.34
N GLY A 474 -14.72 -10.30 -22.60
CA GLY A 474 -13.93 -10.76 -23.75
C GLY A 474 -12.60 -10.02 -23.80
N GLU A 475 -12.61 -8.70 -23.57
CA GLU A 475 -11.41 -7.87 -23.55
C GLU A 475 -10.41 -8.33 -22.49
N LEU A 476 -10.80 -8.73 -21.27
CA LEU A 476 -9.84 -9.21 -20.27
C LEU A 476 -9.25 -10.59 -20.61
N VAL A 477 -10.05 -11.52 -21.12
CA VAL A 477 -9.52 -12.81 -21.60
C VAL A 477 -8.64 -12.60 -22.83
N THR A 478 -9.09 -11.80 -23.80
CA THR A 478 -8.31 -11.43 -25.00
C THR A 478 -7.10 -10.57 -24.65
N LEU A 479 -7.13 -9.79 -23.57
CA LEU A 479 -5.97 -9.05 -23.06
C LEU A 479 -4.98 -10.00 -22.39
N SER A 480 -5.45 -11.00 -21.65
CA SER A 480 -4.58 -12.05 -21.09
C SER A 480 -3.90 -12.86 -22.20
N GLN A 481 -4.62 -13.14 -23.29
CA GLN A 481 -4.06 -13.73 -24.52
C GLN A 481 -3.10 -12.78 -25.22
N LEU A 482 -3.42 -11.47 -25.27
CA LEU A 482 -2.52 -10.47 -25.84
C LEU A 482 -1.19 -10.42 -25.08
N PHE A 483 -1.19 -10.48 -23.74
CA PHE A 483 0.05 -10.56 -22.97
C PHE A 483 0.87 -11.81 -23.35
N ALA A 484 0.21 -12.94 -23.59
CA ALA A 484 0.87 -14.15 -24.08
C ALA A 484 1.46 -13.93 -25.49
N VAL A 485 0.71 -13.33 -26.43
CA VAL A 485 1.20 -13.07 -27.80
C VAL A 485 2.31 -12.02 -27.84
N LEU A 486 2.19 -10.92 -27.07
CA LEU A 486 3.23 -9.90 -26.95
C LEU A 486 4.53 -10.50 -26.40
N SER A 487 4.46 -11.61 -25.65
CA SER A 487 5.65 -12.31 -25.16
C SER A 487 6.38 -13.13 -26.23
N GLU A 488 5.74 -13.48 -27.35
CA GLU A 488 6.36 -14.27 -28.43
C GLU A 488 7.54 -13.53 -29.06
N ASN A 489 7.41 -12.21 -29.25
CA ASN A 489 8.46 -11.36 -29.80
C ASN A 489 9.64 -11.20 -28.84
N GLN A 490 9.35 -11.00 -27.55
CA GLN A 490 10.35 -10.86 -26.51
C GLN A 490 9.77 -11.43 -25.21
N PRO A 491 10.45 -12.37 -24.52
CA PRO A 491 9.94 -12.94 -23.27
C PRO A 491 9.58 -11.85 -22.25
N ILE A 492 8.40 -11.94 -21.63
CA ILE A 492 7.94 -10.94 -20.66
C ILE A 492 8.00 -11.51 -19.25
N MET A 493 8.52 -10.72 -18.31
CA MET A 493 8.47 -11.04 -16.89
C MET A 493 7.73 -9.93 -16.13
N LEU A 494 6.56 -10.25 -15.58
CA LEU A 494 5.73 -9.31 -14.83
C LEU A 494 5.75 -9.65 -13.35
N PHE A 495 6.27 -8.74 -12.52
CA PHE A 495 6.28 -8.87 -11.07
C PHE A 495 5.29 -7.90 -10.41
N LEU A 496 4.34 -8.47 -9.66
CA LEU A 496 3.39 -7.75 -8.82
C LEU A 496 3.71 -7.95 -7.33
N ASP A 497 4.13 -6.88 -6.67
CA ASP A 497 4.44 -6.88 -5.24
C ASP A 497 3.20 -6.59 -4.37
N ASP A 498 3.21 -7.07 -3.13
CA ASP A 498 2.13 -6.94 -2.15
C ASP A 498 0.71 -7.36 -2.65
N LEU A 499 0.60 -8.47 -3.37
CA LEU A 499 -0.63 -8.99 -4.00
C LEU A 499 -1.84 -9.11 -3.05
N HIS A 500 -1.61 -9.32 -1.75
CA HIS A 500 -2.64 -9.32 -0.70
C HIS A 500 -3.39 -7.98 -0.53
N LEU A 501 -2.88 -6.89 -1.10
CA LEU A 501 -3.52 -5.57 -1.12
C LEU A 501 -4.33 -5.32 -2.40
N ALA A 502 -4.26 -6.21 -3.39
CA ALA A 502 -4.96 -6.06 -4.67
C ALA A 502 -6.48 -6.17 -4.52
N ASP A 503 -7.21 -5.41 -5.34
CA ASP A 503 -8.65 -5.53 -5.48
C ASP A 503 -9.07 -6.85 -6.18
N SER A 504 -10.35 -7.19 -6.07
CA SER A 504 -10.90 -8.43 -6.63
C SER A 504 -10.72 -8.54 -8.15
N SER A 505 -10.83 -7.44 -8.90
CA SER A 505 -10.65 -7.42 -10.36
C SER A 505 -9.21 -7.69 -10.75
N THR A 506 -8.26 -7.08 -10.04
CA THR A 506 -6.81 -7.32 -10.19
C THR A 506 -6.44 -8.76 -9.88
N LEU A 507 -6.99 -9.35 -8.81
CA LEU A 507 -6.77 -10.76 -8.47
C LEU A 507 -7.38 -11.73 -9.49
N ASN A 508 -8.58 -11.44 -9.99
CA ASN A 508 -9.23 -12.24 -11.03
C ASN A 508 -8.42 -12.18 -12.35
N PHE A 509 -7.98 -11.00 -12.77
CA PHE A 509 -7.17 -10.86 -13.98
C PHE A 509 -5.79 -11.53 -13.83
N PHE A 510 -5.16 -11.44 -12.65
CA PHE A 510 -3.94 -12.21 -12.38
C PHE A 510 -4.18 -13.71 -12.57
N GLN A 511 -5.31 -14.22 -12.10
CA GLN A 511 -5.69 -15.62 -12.27
C GLN A 511 -5.96 -15.97 -13.75
N ASP A 512 -6.62 -15.10 -14.51
CA ASP A 512 -6.89 -15.33 -15.93
C ASP A 512 -5.60 -15.30 -16.76
N LEU A 513 -4.69 -14.36 -16.46
CA LEU A 513 -3.36 -14.32 -17.06
C LEU A 513 -2.56 -15.58 -16.72
N ALA A 514 -2.57 -16.04 -15.47
CA ALA A 514 -1.90 -17.28 -15.07
C ALA A 514 -2.38 -18.51 -15.86
N ARG A 515 -3.63 -18.51 -16.34
CA ARG A 515 -4.19 -19.57 -17.21
C ARG A 515 -3.82 -19.42 -18.68
N ALA A 516 -3.58 -18.21 -19.14
CA ALA A 516 -3.31 -17.92 -20.55
C ALA A 516 -1.84 -18.15 -20.95
N ILE A 517 -0.92 -18.05 -19.99
CA ILE A 517 0.53 -18.07 -20.25
C ILE A 517 1.28 -19.42 -20.26
N PRO A 518 0.71 -20.61 -19.93
CA PRO A 518 1.51 -21.85 -19.85
C PRO A 518 2.32 -22.20 -21.11
N GLU A 519 1.79 -21.89 -22.29
CA GLU A 519 2.41 -22.18 -23.59
C GLU A 519 2.97 -20.90 -24.27
N SER A 520 3.36 -19.90 -23.47
CA SER A 520 3.93 -18.63 -23.98
C SER A 520 5.27 -18.29 -23.34
N ASN A 521 5.95 -17.27 -23.86
CA ASN A 521 7.22 -16.81 -23.30
C ASN A 521 7.03 -15.83 -22.12
N PHE A 522 6.10 -16.13 -21.21
CA PHE A 522 5.68 -15.20 -20.15
C PHE A 522 5.89 -15.80 -18.74
N SER A 523 6.52 -15.03 -17.84
CA SER A 523 6.63 -15.36 -16.43
C SER A 523 5.88 -14.34 -15.56
N LEU A 524 4.89 -14.81 -14.80
CA LEU A 524 4.06 -13.99 -13.91
C LEU A 524 4.44 -14.23 -12.45
N ILE A 525 4.85 -13.19 -11.74
CA ILE A 525 5.33 -13.30 -10.36
C ILE A 525 4.45 -12.46 -9.44
N GLY A 526 3.91 -13.06 -8.37
CA GLY A 526 3.19 -12.37 -7.31
C GLY A 526 3.89 -12.52 -5.96
N ALA A 527 4.00 -11.45 -5.18
CA ALA A 527 4.51 -11.55 -3.80
C ALA A 527 3.45 -11.15 -2.76
N TYR A 528 3.34 -11.89 -1.65
CA TYR A 528 2.42 -11.54 -0.57
C TYR A 528 2.98 -11.83 0.83
N ARG A 529 2.36 -11.21 1.85
CA ARG A 529 2.75 -11.33 3.27
C ARG A 529 1.92 -12.42 3.96
N GLN A 530 2.57 -13.38 4.61
CA GLN A 530 1.84 -14.48 5.29
C GLN A 530 1.01 -14.00 6.48
N GLU A 531 1.45 -12.96 7.20
CA GLU A 531 0.73 -12.39 8.33
C GLU A 531 -0.61 -11.74 7.92
N ALA A 532 -0.73 -11.35 6.65
CA ALA A 532 -2.00 -10.87 6.10
C ALA A 532 -3.07 -11.98 6.19
N LEU A 533 -2.71 -13.24 5.95
CA LEU A 533 -3.65 -14.37 6.06
C LEU A 533 -4.16 -14.57 7.48
N ILE A 534 -3.35 -14.30 8.51
CA ILE A 534 -3.76 -14.45 9.92
C ILE A 534 -4.81 -13.41 10.30
N LYS A 535 -4.65 -12.16 9.85
CA LYS A 535 -5.66 -11.10 10.06
C LYS A 535 -6.94 -11.39 9.29
N ILE A 536 -6.80 -11.93 8.08
CA ILE A 536 -7.89 -12.21 7.16
C ILE A 536 -8.66 -13.49 7.54
N ALA A 537 -8.03 -14.48 8.20
CA ALA A 537 -8.65 -15.76 8.57
C ALA A 537 -9.82 -15.64 9.57
N LYS A 538 -10.02 -14.48 10.20
CA LYS A 538 -11.22 -14.20 11.01
C LYS A 538 -12.46 -13.91 10.16
N GLU A 539 -12.28 -13.61 8.88
CA GLU A 539 -13.33 -13.35 7.90
C GLU A 539 -13.30 -14.48 6.85
N THR A 540 -14.19 -15.47 6.99
CA THR A 540 -14.25 -16.69 6.17
C THR A 540 -14.47 -16.47 4.66
N SER A 541 -14.62 -15.22 4.19
CA SER A 541 -14.99 -14.89 2.80
C SER A 541 -14.12 -13.82 2.12
N HIS A 542 -12.91 -13.53 2.61
CA HIS A 542 -12.07 -12.47 2.03
C HIS A 542 -11.57 -12.80 0.59
N PRO A 543 -11.62 -11.85 -0.37
CA PRO A 543 -11.26 -12.08 -1.78
C PRO A 543 -9.88 -12.70 -2.02
N PHE A 544 -8.87 -12.25 -1.27
CA PHE A 544 -7.49 -12.77 -1.38
C PHE A 544 -7.36 -14.25 -0.95
N CYS A 545 -8.09 -14.68 0.08
CA CYS A 545 -8.11 -16.09 0.50
C CYS A 545 -8.75 -16.96 -0.57
N ASN A 546 -9.88 -16.51 -1.12
CA ASN A 546 -10.56 -17.17 -2.24
C ASN A 546 -9.65 -17.24 -3.48
N PHE A 547 -8.90 -16.18 -3.77
CA PHE A 547 -7.88 -16.18 -4.83
C PHE A 547 -6.82 -17.27 -4.61
N LEU A 548 -6.19 -17.35 -3.44
CA LEU A 548 -5.16 -18.36 -3.16
C LEU A 548 -5.74 -19.79 -3.21
N ILE A 549 -6.94 -20.02 -2.67
CA ILE A 549 -7.62 -21.32 -2.74
C ILE A 549 -7.83 -21.73 -4.19
N LYS A 550 -8.34 -20.83 -5.04
CA LYS A 550 -8.55 -21.10 -6.46
C LYS A 550 -7.24 -21.35 -7.21
N MET A 551 -6.23 -20.50 -7.00
CA MET A 551 -4.91 -20.64 -7.62
C MET A 551 -4.27 -21.98 -7.26
N LYS A 552 -4.42 -22.44 -6.01
CA LYS A 552 -3.87 -23.71 -5.53
C LYS A 552 -4.65 -24.91 -6.08
N ARG A 553 -5.99 -24.83 -6.05
CA ARG A 553 -6.88 -25.88 -6.57
C ARG A 553 -6.68 -26.11 -8.07
N ASP A 554 -6.51 -25.04 -8.83
CA ASP A 554 -6.31 -25.07 -10.27
C ASP A 554 -4.82 -25.31 -10.64
N GLU A 555 -3.93 -25.54 -9.65
CA GLU A 555 -2.47 -25.75 -9.81
C GLU A 555 -1.77 -24.68 -10.66
N LEU A 556 -2.25 -23.43 -10.58
CA LEU A 556 -1.85 -22.35 -11.49
C LEU A 556 -0.52 -21.70 -11.13
N TYR A 557 0.14 -22.08 -10.04
CA TYR A 557 1.37 -21.43 -9.59
C TYR A 557 2.32 -22.38 -8.84
N LYS A 558 3.61 -22.04 -8.87
CA LYS A 558 4.61 -22.60 -7.96
C LYS A 558 4.85 -21.64 -6.79
N GLU A 559 4.78 -22.15 -5.56
CA GLU A 559 5.04 -21.33 -4.36
C GLU A 559 6.52 -21.37 -3.95
N ILE A 560 7.12 -20.20 -3.73
CA ILE A 560 8.43 -20.06 -3.09
C ILE A 560 8.23 -19.38 -1.74
N LYS A 561 8.31 -20.18 -0.68
CA LYS A 561 8.12 -19.73 0.69
C LYS A 561 9.45 -19.36 1.34
N LEU A 562 9.66 -18.07 1.58
CA LEU A 562 10.85 -17.55 2.22
C LEU A 562 10.80 -17.74 3.74
N LYS A 563 11.88 -18.33 4.27
CA LYS A 563 12.14 -18.48 5.71
C LYS A 563 13.09 -17.39 6.21
N ARG A 564 13.16 -17.19 7.52
CA ARG A 564 14.18 -16.34 8.14
C ARG A 564 15.59 -16.90 7.87
N LEU A 565 16.57 -16.00 7.78
CA LEU A 565 17.97 -16.38 7.62
C LEU A 565 18.43 -17.18 8.83
N ASN A 566 19.25 -18.21 8.61
CA ASN A 566 19.88 -18.91 9.70
C ASN A 566 21.03 -18.06 10.28
N LYS A 567 21.73 -18.58 11.29
CA LYS A 567 22.83 -17.86 11.95
C LYS A 567 23.98 -17.55 10.98
N ASP A 568 24.36 -18.54 10.18
CA ASP A 568 25.48 -18.44 9.25
C ASP A 568 25.15 -17.44 8.12
N ASP A 569 23.94 -17.50 7.57
CA ASP A 569 23.44 -16.53 6.59
C ASP A 569 23.32 -15.11 7.17
N THR A 570 22.99 -14.99 8.46
CA THR A 570 22.96 -13.70 9.16
C THR A 570 24.36 -13.13 9.31
N SER A 571 25.32 -13.95 9.71
CA SER A 571 26.74 -13.58 9.76
C SER A 571 27.25 -13.18 8.38
N ASN A 572 26.93 -13.95 7.33
CA ASN A 572 27.29 -13.63 5.95
C ASN A 572 26.68 -12.31 5.49
N LEU A 573 25.40 -12.03 5.82
CA LEU A 573 24.77 -10.74 5.50
C LEU A 573 25.43 -9.58 6.25
N ILE A 574 25.77 -9.76 7.53
CA ILE A 574 26.49 -8.74 8.31
C ILE A 574 27.85 -8.46 7.66
N ASN A 575 28.61 -9.51 7.33
CA ASN A 575 29.95 -9.44 6.74
C ASN A 575 29.96 -8.82 5.34
N ASN A 576 28.91 -9.06 4.56
CA ASN A 576 28.73 -8.46 3.24
C ASN A 576 28.43 -6.95 3.30
N VAL A 577 27.78 -6.49 4.37
CA VAL A 577 27.43 -5.07 4.57
C VAL A 577 28.54 -4.32 5.28
N LEU A 578 29.18 -4.96 6.27
CA LEU A 578 30.27 -4.43 7.08
C LEU A 578 31.32 -5.53 7.26
N ASP A 579 32.61 -5.24 7.04
CA ASP A 579 33.69 -6.17 7.40
C ASP A 579 33.84 -6.22 8.93
N ILE A 580 32.88 -6.87 9.60
CA ILE A 580 32.85 -7.20 11.02
C ILE A 580 33.41 -8.62 11.14
N ASN A 581 34.13 -8.90 12.22
CA ASN A 581 34.58 -10.27 12.49
C ASN A 581 34.50 -10.47 14.01
N ASP A 582 33.28 -10.37 14.52
CA ASP A 582 32.96 -10.46 15.95
C ASP A 582 31.73 -11.35 16.15
N ASN A 583 32.01 -12.62 16.43
CA ASN A 583 31.01 -13.67 16.63
C ASN A 583 30.00 -13.34 17.75
N LEU A 584 30.40 -12.56 18.76
CA LEU A 584 29.51 -12.21 19.87
C LEU A 584 28.50 -11.15 19.43
N LEU A 585 28.93 -10.18 18.61
CA LEU A 585 28.05 -9.15 18.05
C LEU A 585 27.10 -9.75 17.03
N GLU A 586 27.59 -10.60 16.13
CA GLU A 586 26.77 -11.32 15.16
C GLU A 586 25.69 -12.17 15.84
N LYS A 587 26.06 -12.92 16.90
CA LYS A 587 25.12 -13.69 17.70
C LYS A 587 24.10 -12.81 18.42
N ARG A 588 24.51 -11.65 18.92
CA ARG A 588 23.61 -10.69 19.57
C ARG A 588 22.60 -10.12 18.56
N ILE A 589 23.06 -9.72 17.38
CA ILE A 589 22.20 -9.23 16.30
C ILE A 589 21.24 -10.33 15.85
N TYR A 590 21.71 -11.56 15.64
CA TYR A 590 20.83 -12.68 15.30
C TYR A 590 19.75 -12.92 16.35
N ASN A 591 20.10 -12.89 17.65
CA ASN A 591 19.12 -13.13 18.71
C ASN A 591 18.04 -12.03 18.79
N GLU A 592 18.39 -10.77 18.56
CA GLU A 592 17.44 -9.65 18.60
C GLU A 592 16.60 -9.53 17.32
N THR A 593 17.16 -9.93 16.18
CA THR A 593 16.50 -9.82 14.86
C THR A 593 15.86 -11.12 14.38
N GLU A 594 16.17 -12.24 15.05
CA GLU A 594 15.76 -13.60 14.73
C GLU A 594 15.98 -13.96 13.24
N GLY A 595 17.00 -13.36 12.59
CA GLY A 595 17.34 -13.64 11.20
C GLY A 595 16.47 -12.98 10.14
N ASN A 596 15.66 -11.95 10.46
CA ASN A 596 14.95 -11.18 9.43
C ASN A 596 15.90 -10.15 8.77
N PRO A 597 16.14 -10.22 7.44
CA PRO A 597 17.08 -9.33 6.76
C PRO A 597 16.82 -7.84 6.98
N PHE A 598 15.56 -7.41 7.01
CA PHE A 598 15.21 -6.01 7.24
C PHE A 598 15.53 -5.57 8.67
N PHE A 599 15.27 -6.42 9.68
CA PHE A 599 15.66 -6.16 11.07
C PHE A 599 17.19 -6.06 11.22
N ILE A 600 17.94 -6.95 10.56
CA ILE A 600 19.42 -6.96 10.58
C ILE A 600 19.97 -5.66 10.02
N LEU A 601 19.57 -5.27 8.81
CA LEU A 601 20.08 -4.07 8.14
C LEU A 601 19.75 -2.78 8.93
N GLU A 602 18.53 -2.65 9.46
CA GLU A 602 18.15 -1.48 10.26
C GLU A 602 18.91 -1.43 11.60
N THR A 603 19.21 -2.59 12.19
CA THR A 603 20.06 -2.67 13.41
C THR A 603 21.49 -2.22 13.11
N LEU A 604 22.08 -2.66 12.00
CA LEU A 604 23.42 -2.24 11.59
C LEU A 604 23.47 -0.72 11.33
N LYS A 605 22.51 -0.17 10.58
CA LYS A 605 22.39 1.28 10.36
C LYS A 605 22.26 2.04 11.67
N PHE A 606 21.46 1.54 12.61
CA PHE A 606 21.32 2.14 13.94
C PHE A 606 22.66 2.17 14.69
N LEU A 607 23.40 1.05 14.70
CA LEU A 607 24.69 0.96 15.38
C LEU A 607 25.72 1.92 14.78
N ILE A 608 25.73 2.08 13.45
CA ILE A 608 26.61 3.04 12.76
C ILE A 608 26.23 4.48 13.09
N ASN A 609 24.95 4.84 12.92
CA ASN A 609 24.48 6.22 13.10
C ASN A 609 24.63 6.73 14.54
N ASN A 610 24.62 5.84 15.53
CA ASN A 610 24.82 6.18 16.94
C ASN A 610 26.29 6.06 17.40
N ASN A 611 27.24 5.87 16.47
CA ASN A 611 28.67 5.68 16.76
C ASN A 611 28.97 4.50 17.72
N LEU A 612 28.12 3.46 17.68
CA LEU A 612 28.28 2.23 18.47
C LEU A 612 29.18 1.21 17.76
N LEU A 613 29.42 1.40 16.46
CA LEU A 613 30.46 0.72 15.68
C LEU A 613 31.46 1.75 15.14
N LYS A 614 32.75 1.41 15.14
CA LYS A 614 33.83 2.22 14.55
C LYS A 614 34.71 1.36 13.65
N ILE A 615 35.32 1.97 12.64
CA ILE A 615 36.32 1.32 11.80
C ILE A 615 37.69 1.42 12.48
N GLU A 616 38.29 0.27 12.81
CA GLU A 616 39.70 0.16 13.19
C GLU A 616 40.45 -0.62 12.10
N GLY A 617 41.40 0.06 11.43
CA GLY A 617 42.07 -0.49 10.24
C GLY A 617 41.16 -0.53 9.02
N GLN A 618 40.67 -1.73 8.67
CA GLN A 618 39.65 -1.98 7.63
C GLN A 618 38.38 -2.67 8.16
N LYS A 619 38.35 -3.01 9.45
CA LYS A 619 37.25 -3.78 10.05
C LYS A 619 36.41 -2.92 10.98
N TRP A 620 35.12 -3.21 11.02
CA TRP A 620 34.19 -2.60 11.96
C TRP A 620 34.24 -3.33 13.29
N GLN A 621 34.36 -2.57 14.38
CA GLN A 621 34.37 -3.10 15.75
C GLN A 621 33.42 -2.32 16.66
N PRO A 622 32.80 -3.00 17.64
CA PRO A 622 31.96 -2.34 18.64
C PRO A 622 32.77 -1.39 19.53
N THR A 623 32.20 -0.23 19.85
CA THR A 623 32.88 0.80 20.65
C THR A 623 32.83 0.57 22.16
N LYS A 624 32.06 -0.43 22.59
CA LYS A 624 31.88 -0.90 23.97
C LYS A 624 31.80 -2.43 23.98
N GLU A 625 31.83 -3.03 25.17
CA GLU A 625 31.50 -4.45 25.29
C GLU A 625 30.09 -4.73 24.77
N ILE A 626 29.91 -5.89 24.15
CA ILE A 626 28.67 -6.22 23.41
C ILE A 626 27.44 -6.27 24.32
N ARG A 627 27.63 -6.62 25.60
CA ARG A 627 26.58 -6.58 26.62
C ARG A 627 26.06 -5.16 26.92
N ASP A 628 26.88 -4.14 26.67
CA ASP A 628 26.58 -2.74 26.95
C ASP A 628 26.15 -1.96 25.70
N LEU A 629 25.98 -2.66 24.56
CA LEU A 629 25.44 -2.09 23.33
C LEU A 629 23.90 -2.04 23.43
N GLU A 630 23.36 -0.82 23.38
CA GLU A 630 21.91 -0.60 23.33
C GLU A 630 21.34 -0.94 21.94
N ILE A 631 21.11 -2.21 21.66
CA ILE A 631 20.45 -2.67 20.42
C ILE A 631 18.92 -2.66 20.63
N PRO A 632 18.15 -1.88 19.85
CA PRO A 632 16.69 -1.88 19.94
C PRO A 632 16.12 -3.23 19.51
N PRO A 633 15.14 -3.80 20.24
CA PRO A 633 14.66 -5.15 19.98
C PRO A 633 13.77 -5.30 18.72
N ARG A 634 13.14 -4.24 18.16
CA ARG A 634 12.23 -4.34 16.99
C ARG A 634 12.23 -3.12 16.05
N ILE A 635 11.90 -3.28 14.75
CA ILE A 635 11.67 -2.14 13.81
C ILE A 635 10.57 -1.20 14.27
N TYR A 636 9.58 -1.69 15.02
CA TYR A 636 8.59 -0.81 15.65
C TYR A 636 9.30 0.26 16.48
N ASP A 637 10.31 -0.12 17.26
CA ASP A 637 11.06 0.81 18.10
C ASP A 637 11.91 1.78 17.26
N ILE A 638 12.38 1.37 16.08
CA ILE A 638 13.17 2.22 15.16
C ILE A 638 12.25 3.23 14.45
N VAL A 639 11.13 2.78 13.88
CA VAL A 639 10.15 3.65 13.19
C VAL A 639 9.45 4.57 14.18
N SER A 640 9.00 4.06 15.33
CA SER A 640 8.41 4.87 16.40
C SER A 640 9.43 5.85 16.97
N ARG A 641 10.73 5.52 17.07
CA ARG A 641 11.76 6.52 17.45
C ARG A 641 11.91 7.64 16.42
N ARG A 642 11.93 7.34 15.11
CA ARG A 642 11.99 8.37 14.04
C ARG A 642 10.75 9.27 14.08
N ILE A 643 9.59 8.64 14.24
CA ILE A 643 8.30 9.29 14.47
C ILE A 643 8.32 10.21 15.71
N ASN A 644 8.89 9.75 16.83
CA ASN A 644 8.89 10.48 18.10
C ASN A 644 9.84 11.68 18.10
N ILE A 645 10.76 11.76 17.12
CA ILE A 645 11.66 12.91 16.92
C ILE A 645 10.99 13.99 16.05
N LEU A 646 9.87 13.67 15.37
CA LEU A 646 9.13 14.63 14.55
C LEU A 646 8.61 15.78 15.41
N LYS A 647 8.66 16.99 14.85
CA LYS A 647 7.94 18.13 15.44
C LYS A 647 6.44 17.90 15.28
N GLU A 648 5.63 18.48 16.16
CA GLU A 648 4.17 18.35 16.17
C GLU A 648 3.55 18.61 14.77
N GLU A 649 3.88 19.73 14.13
CA GLU A 649 3.40 20.03 12.76
C GLU A 649 3.88 19.04 11.67
N GLU A 650 5.05 18.39 11.85
CA GLU A 650 5.55 17.36 10.93
C GLU A 650 4.82 16.02 11.14
N ARG A 651 4.46 15.72 12.39
CA ARG A 651 3.63 14.57 12.75
C ARG A 651 2.21 14.72 12.20
N ASP A 652 1.57 15.88 12.38
CA ASP A 652 0.21 16.14 11.86
C ASP A 652 0.09 15.95 10.35
N ILE A 653 1.14 16.30 9.60
CA ILE A 653 1.21 16.10 8.14
C ILE A 653 1.19 14.59 7.82
N LEU A 654 2.02 13.80 8.51
CA LEU A 654 2.12 12.36 8.26
C LEU A 654 0.91 11.58 8.78
N ASP A 655 0.30 12.05 9.88
CA ASP A 655 -0.94 11.51 10.41
C ASP A 655 -2.07 11.69 9.39
N CYS A 656 -2.26 12.92 8.87
CA CYS A 656 -3.21 13.18 7.79
C CYS A 656 -2.91 12.33 6.53
N ALA A 657 -1.65 12.28 6.10
CA ALA A 657 -1.22 11.47 4.97
C ALA A 657 -1.53 9.98 5.14
N SER A 658 -1.35 9.45 6.35
CA SER A 658 -1.59 8.03 6.66
C SER A 658 -3.06 7.62 6.46
N ILE A 659 -4.00 8.55 6.65
CA ILE A 659 -5.43 8.33 6.44
C ILE A 659 -5.79 8.43 4.95
N ILE A 660 -5.14 9.31 4.20
CA ILE A 660 -5.36 9.47 2.75
C ILE A 660 -4.93 8.19 2.01
N GLY A 661 -3.72 7.71 2.28
CA GLY A 661 -3.19 6.50 1.63
C GLY A 661 -1.67 6.41 1.62
N GLU A 662 -1.16 5.31 1.04
CA GLU A 662 0.26 5.09 0.76
C GLU A 662 0.82 6.15 -0.17
N GLU A 663 0.00 6.61 -1.13
CA GLU A 663 0.27 7.73 -2.01
C GLU A 663 -0.70 8.87 -1.70
N PHE A 664 -0.18 10.10 -1.63
CA PHE A 664 -0.99 11.25 -1.25
C PHE A 664 -0.56 12.54 -1.96
N SER A 665 -1.56 13.38 -2.26
CA SER A 665 -1.34 14.73 -2.76
C SER A 665 -1.18 15.72 -1.61
N SER A 666 -0.18 16.59 -1.73
CA SER A 666 0.00 17.72 -0.82
C SER A 666 -1.17 18.72 -0.86
N ASP A 667 -2.04 18.68 -1.88
CA ASP A 667 -3.22 19.56 -1.96
C ASP A 667 -4.31 19.21 -0.95
N ILE A 668 -4.50 17.92 -0.66
CA ILE A 668 -5.49 17.46 0.33
C ILE A 668 -4.97 17.76 1.74
N ILE A 669 -3.68 17.50 1.99
CA ILE A 669 -3.04 17.83 3.27
C ILE A 669 -3.11 19.34 3.53
N MET A 670 -2.82 20.17 2.53
CA MET A 670 -2.92 21.63 2.65
C MET A 670 -4.33 22.08 3.04
N ALA A 671 -5.36 21.53 2.39
CA ALA A 671 -6.75 21.90 2.66
C ALA A 671 -7.19 21.52 4.09
N ILE A 672 -6.72 20.38 4.59
CA ILE A 672 -7.10 19.87 5.92
C ILE A 672 -6.30 20.53 7.04
N THR A 673 -4.98 20.65 6.88
CA THR A 673 -4.07 21.18 7.92
C THR A 673 -4.04 22.71 7.96
N GLY A 674 -4.48 23.39 6.89
CA GLY A 674 -4.41 24.85 6.76
C GLY A 674 -2.97 25.39 6.61
N ILE A 675 -1.97 24.53 6.49
CA ILE A 675 -0.57 24.93 6.33
C ILE A 675 -0.37 25.54 4.94
N ASN A 676 0.22 26.75 4.89
CA ASN A 676 0.56 27.39 3.62
C ASN A 676 1.39 26.47 2.71
N ARG A 677 1.09 26.44 1.40
CA ARG A 677 1.71 25.55 0.40
C ARG A 677 3.24 25.51 0.48
N LEU A 678 3.90 26.66 0.50
CA LEU A 678 5.36 26.73 0.52
C LEU A 678 5.94 26.16 1.82
N ARG A 679 5.26 26.37 2.95
CA ARG A 679 5.66 25.80 4.25
C ARG A 679 5.46 24.28 4.28
N LEU A 680 4.35 23.78 3.73
CA LEU A 680 4.06 22.36 3.63
C LEU A 680 5.12 21.64 2.78
N LEU A 681 5.44 22.15 1.60
CA LEU A 681 6.46 21.56 0.72
C LEU A 681 7.86 21.55 1.36
N LYS A 682 8.23 22.63 2.06
CA LYS A 682 9.50 22.66 2.83
C LYS A 682 9.54 21.62 3.95
N LYS A 683 8.42 21.38 4.62
CA LYS A 683 8.30 20.34 5.67
C LYS A 683 8.36 18.94 5.08
N LEU A 684 7.59 18.67 4.02
CA LEU A 684 7.61 17.38 3.31
C LEU A 684 9.03 17.05 2.81
N SER A 685 9.73 18.02 2.19
CA SER A 685 11.13 17.84 1.77
C SER A 685 12.08 17.59 2.94
N ARG A 686 11.83 18.22 4.10
CA ARG A 686 12.61 17.94 5.31
C ARG A 686 12.31 16.54 5.86
N ILE A 687 11.06 16.09 5.82
CA ILE A 687 10.68 14.77 6.29
C ILE A 687 11.34 13.69 5.43
N GLU A 688 11.30 13.86 4.11
CA GLU A 688 11.98 13.02 3.13
C GLU A 688 13.49 12.97 3.41
N LYS A 689 14.17 14.12 3.46
CA LYS A 689 15.64 14.17 3.58
C LYS A 689 16.18 13.77 4.96
N ASN A 690 15.50 14.14 6.03
CA ASN A 690 16.05 14.00 7.38
C ASN A 690 15.57 12.75 8.11
N TYR A 691 14.36 12.27 7.82
CA TYR A 691 13.75 11.15 8.55
C TYR A 691 13.52 9.91 7.67
N GLN A 692 13.59 10.04 6.33
CA GLN A 692 13.38 8.94 5.37
C GLN A 692 12.09 8.16 5.69
N LEU A 693 10.99 8.92 5.81
CA LEU A 693 9.65 8.37 6.07
C LEU A 693 8.77 8.38 4.82
N ILE A 694 9.07 9.28 3.88
CA ILE A 694 8.34 9.51 2.65
C ILE A 694 9.34 9.91 1.55
N HIS A 695 8.96 9.70 0.29
CA HIS A 695 9.67 10.21 -0.88
C HIS A 695 8.70 10.86 -1.86
N SER A 696 9.24 11.78 -2.66
CA SER A 696 8.53 12.40 -3.78
C SER A 696 8.46 11.46 -4.99
N PHE A 697 7.27 11.35 -5.60
CA PHE A 697 7.01 10.48 -6.74
C PHE A 697 6.01 11.14 -7.69
N ASP A 698 6.44 11.49 -8.91
CA ASP A 698 5.55 11.95 -10.01
C ASP A 698 4.56 13.07 -9.62
N GLY A 699 5.03 14.04 -8.82
CA GLY A 699 4.23 15.16 -8.31
C GLY A 699 3.36 14.85 -7.09
N LEU A 700 3.38 13.60 -6.61
CA LEU A 700 2.81 13.12 -5.35
C LEU A 700 3.90 12.79 -4.33
N TYR A 701 3.48 12.35 -3.16
CA TYR A 701 4.36 11.77 -2.14
C TYR A 701 3.90 10.34 -1.84
N GLN A 702 4.85 9.48 -1.51
CA GLN A 702 4.62 8.11 -1.11
C GLN A 702 5.38 7.79 0.18
N PHE A 703 4.81 6.95 1.04
CA PHE A 703 5.56 6.43 2.19
C PHE A 703 6.70 5.51 1.72
N ASP A 704 7.91 5.70 2.24
CA ASP A 704 9.08 4.86 1.89
C ASP A 704 8.82 3.38 2.15
N HIS A 705 7.97 3.09 3.14
CA HIS A 705 7.52 1.75 3.43
C HIS A 705 6.10 1.75 3.97
N ALA A 706 5.24 0.85 3.49
CA ALA A 706 3.85 0.73 3.96
C ALA A 706 3.71 0.54 5.48
N LYS A 707 4.73 -0.08 6.12
CA LYS A 707 4.75 -0.23 7.57
C LYS A 707 4.80 1.10 8.32
N ILE A 708 5.41 2.13 7.75
CA ILE A 708 5.47 3.47 8.35
C ILE A 708 4.06 4.04 8.46
N ARG A 709 3.31 3.97 7.35
CA ARG A 709 1.88 4.33 7.33
C ARG A 709 1.07 3.50 8.32
N GLU A 710 1.26 2.18 8.35
CA GLU A 710 0.54 1.31 9.30
C GLU A 710 0.80 1.73 10.77
N VAL A 711 2.04 2.05 11.12
CA VAL A 711 2.40 2.51 12.48
C VAL A 711 1.75 3.86 12.77
N LEU A 712 1.86 4.83 11.85
CA LEU A 712 1.20 6.14 11.98
C LEU A 712 -0.31 6.00 12.19
N TYR A 713 -0.95 5.18 11.35
CA TYR A 713 -2.39 4.91 11.44
C TYR A 713 -2.74 4.25 12.77
N GLN A 714 -2.02 3.21 13.19
CA GLN A 714 -2.33 2.43 14.40
C GLN A 714 -2.03 3.17 15.71
N GLU A 715 -1.00 4.01 15.76
CA GLU A 715 -0.69 4.84 16.93
C GLU A 715 -1.69 5.98 17.11
N MET A 716 -2.40 6.36 16.04
CA MET A 716 -3.42 7.40 16.08
C MET A 716 -4.63 6.96 16.91
N ALA A 717 -5.08 7.83 17.81
CA ALA A 717 -6.30 7.57 18.58
C ALA A 717 -7.51 7.36 17.63
N PRO A 718 -8.41 6.39 17.90
CA PRO A 718 -9.56 6.11 17.03
C PRO A 718 -10.46 7.32 16.76
N GLU A 719 -10.62 8.23 17.73
CA GLU A 719 -11.36 9.48 17.54
C GLU A 719 -10.69 10.41 16.52
N LEU A 720 -9.36 10.47 16.54
CA LEU A 720 -8.59 11.31 15.63
C LEU A 720 -8.60 10.72 14.20
N GLN A 721 -8.53 9.39 14.07
CA GLN A 721 -8.73 8.72 12.78
C GLN A 721 -10.10 9.09 12.19
N ARG A 722 -11.17 9.02 13.00
CA ARG A 722 -12.53 9.37 12.58
C ARG A 722 -12.62 10.81 12.09
N GLU A 723 -12.01 11.75 12.81
CA GLU A 723 -12.01 13.17 12.43
C GLU A 723 -11.26 13.40 11.10
N TYR A 724 -10.08 12.82 10.92
CA TYR A 724 -9.36 12.92 9.65
C TYR A 724 -10.15 12.29 8.51
N HIS A 725 -10.74 11.11 8.70
CA HIS A 725 -11.63 10.49 7.70
C HIS A 725 -12.79 11.43 7.35
N SER A 726 -13.41 12.11 8.33
CA SER A 726 -14.44 13.12 8.08
C SER A 726 -13.92 14.29 7.24
N LEU A 727 -12.77 14.86 7.60
CA LEU A 727 -12.21 16.04 6.93
C LEU A 727 -11.82 15.73 5.49
N ILE A 728 -11.22 14.55 5.27
CA ILE A 728 -10.87 14.06 3.94
C ILE A 728 -12.14 13.86 3.11
N ALA A 729 -13.17 13.21 3.65
CA ALA A 729 -14.44 13.00 2.94
C ALA A 729 -15.08 14.33 2.50
N LYS A 730 -15.14 15.32 3.39
CA LYS A 730 -15.69 16.66 3.09
C LYS A 730 -14.91 17.38 1.99
N GLU A 731 -13.58 17.29 2.01
CA GLU A 731 -12.75 17.94 1.00
C GLU A 731 -12.85 17.21 -0.35
N LEU A 732 -12.91 15.88 -0.36
CA LEU A 732 -13.15 15.09 -1.58
C LEU A 732 -14.52 15.42 -2.18
N GLU A 733 -15.58 15.46 -1.37
CA GLU A 733 -16.94 15.80 -1.80
C GLU A 733 -17.00 17.21 -2.39
N LYS A 734 -16.31 18.18 -1.77
CA LYS A 734 -16.23 19.56 -2.24
C LYS A 734 -15.48 19.70 -3.57
N LYS A 735 -14.35 19.02 -3.73
CA LYS A 735 -13.56 19.05 -4.98
C LYS A 735 -14.27 18.34 -6.13
N ALA A 736 -15.06 17.30 -5.82
CA ALA A 736 -15.73 16.48 -6.81
C ALA A 736 -17.12 16.97 -7.21
N LYS A 737 -17.53 18.21 -6.87
CA LYS A 737 -18.91 18.73 -7.10
C LYS A 737 -19.56 18.35 -8.44
N ASP A 738 -18.82 18.39 -9.55
CA ASP A 738 -19.33 18.06 -10.90
C ASP A 738 -19.03 16.62 -11.35
N HIS A 739 -18.29 15.85 -10.54
CA HIS A 739 -17.79 14.51 -10.83
C HIS A 739 -17.89 13.57 -9.61
N LEU A 740 -18.94 13.69 -8.81
CA LEU A 740 -19.16 12.85 -7.62
C LEU A 740 -19.10 11.36 -7.95
N ASP A 741 -19.56 11.00 -9.16
CA ASP A 741 -19.51 9.64 -9.68
C ASP A 741 -18.12 9.01 -9.63
N LYS A 742 -17.05 9.79 -9.78
CA LYS A 742 -15.66 9.29 -9.78
C LYS A 742 -15.10 9.02 -8.38
N VAL A 743 -15.75 9.52 -7.33
CA VAL A 743 -15.27 9.45 -5.95
C VAL A 743 -16.23 8.75 -5.00
N VAL A 744 -17.40 8.27 -5.47
CA VAL A 744 -18.42 7.60 -4.63
C VAL A 744 -17.81 6.52 -3.73
N ASN A 745 -16.95 5.66 -4.26
CA ASN A 745 -16.32 4.58 -3.49
C ASN A 745 -15.39 5.09 -2.38
N LEU A 746 -14.66 6.19 -2.64
CA LEU A 746 -13.79 6.84 -1.66
C LEU A 746 -14.62 7.56 -0.59
N LEU A 747 -15.69 8.25 -1.00
CA LEU A 747 -16.61 8.92 -0.08
C LEU A 747 -17.31 7.90 0.82
N ALA A 748 -17.80 6.79 0.28
CA ALA A 748 -18.36 5.68 1.03
C ALA A 748 -17.38 5.17 2.09
N HIS A 749 -16.11 4.94 1.70
CA HIS A 749 -15.06 4.49 2.62
C HIS A 749 -14.77 5.50 3.74
N HIS A 750 -14.48 6.75 3.40
CA HIS A 750 -14.09 7.76 4.40
C HIS A 750 -15.27 8.15 5.29
N TYR A 751 -16.49 8.27 4.77
CA TYR A 751 -17.65 8.55 5.61
C TYR A 751 -17.98 7.39 6.55
N TYR A 752 -17.94 6.13 6.08
CA TYR A 752 -18.09 4.94 6.93
C TYR A 752 -17.05 4.91 8.04
N ARG A 753 -15.76 5.07 7.71
CA ARG A 753 -14.66 5.10 8.69
C ARG A 753 -14.73 6.27 9.66
N SER A 754 -15.37 7.38 9.28
CA SER A 754 -15.58 8.52 10.17
C SER A 754 -16.72 8.33 11.18
N GLY A 755 -17.57 7.31 10.99
CA GLY A 755 -18.77 7.09 11.80
C GLY A 755 -19.93 8.06 11.50
N GLN A 756 -19.87 8.81 10.39
CA GLN A 756 -20.97 9.69 9.97
C GLN A 756 -22.02 8.91 9.17
N ALA A 757 -22.87 8.17 9.87
CA ALA A 757 -23.86 7.28 9.27
C ALA A 757 -24.73 7.98 8.21
N GLU A 758 -25.27 9.17 8.52
CA GLU A 758 -26.15 9.93 7.62
C GLU A 758 -25.52 10.27 6.27
N LYS A 759 -24.19 10.46 6.23
CA LYS A 759 -23.44 10.72 4.99
C LYS A 759 -22.95 9.42 4.35
N ALA A 760 -22.55 8.44 5.15
CA ALA A 760 -21.99 7.18 4.67
C ALA A 760 -23.03 6.33 3.95
N ILE A 761 -24.23 6.20 4.53
CA ILE A 761 -25.30 5.32 4.05
C ILE A 761 -25.65 5.58 2.57
N PRO A 762 -25.97 6.82 2.13
CA PRO A 762 -26.28 7.06 0.72
C PRO A 762 -25.14 6.70 -0.24
N TYR A 763 -23.88 6.98 0.14
CA TYR A 763 -22.74 6.63 -0.69
C TYR A 763 -22.44 5.13 -0.71
N LEU A 764 -22.68 4.41 0.40
CA LEU A 764 -22.55 2.95 0.47
C LEU A 764 -23.62 2.26 -0.37
N LEU A 765 -24.88 2.71 -0.29
CA LEU A 765 -25.96 2.18 -1.12
C LEU A 765 -25.70 2.43 -2.61
N GLU A 766 -25.30 3.65 -2.99
CA GLU A 766 -24.98 3.96 -4.38
C GLU A 766 -23.76 3.15 -4.88
N ALA A 767 -22.71 3.00 -4.07
CA ALA A 767 -21.56 2.16 -4.41
C ALA A 767 -21.96 0.69 -4.57
N GLY A 768 -22.83 0.19 -3.69
CA GLY A 768 -23.38 -1.16 -3.75
C GLY A 768 -24.26 -1.38 -4.98
N GLU A 769 -25.13 -0.44 -5.33
CA GLU A 769 -25.99 -0.50 -6.51
C GLU A 769 -25.21 -0.38 -7.83
N ARG A 770 -24.15 0.42 -7.85
CA ARG A 770 -23.18 0.41 -8.98
C ARG A 770 -22.55 -0.97 -9.11
N SER A 771 -21.95 -1.46 -8.03
CA SER A 771 -21.35 -2.80 -8.00
C SER A 771 -22.35 -3.89 -8.43
N ARG A 772 -23.63 -3.74 -8.05
CA ARG A 772 -24.71 -4.68 -8.38
C ARG A 772 -25.04 -4.65 -9.87
N ARG A 773 -25.16 -3.47 -10.47
CA ARG A 773 -25.37 -3.28 -11.93
C ARG A 773 -24.23 -3.87 -12.76
N GLU A 774 -23.03 -3.92 -12.18
CA GLU A 774 -21.81 -4.45 -12.79
C GLU A 774 -21.57 -5.93 -12.50
N TRP A 775 -22.48 -6.60 -11.79
CA TRP A 775 -22.33 -7.99 -11.32
C TRP A 775 -21.07 -8.23 -10.45
N ALA A 776 -20.55 -7.19 -9.79
CA ALA A 776 -19.47 -7.29 -8.81
C ALA A 776 -20.01 -7.74 -7.44
N ILE A 777 -20.53 -8.98 -7.39
CA ILE A 777 -21.30 -9.55 -6.27
C ILE A 777 -20.61 -9.34 -4.90
N PHE A 778 -19.30 -9.55 -4.81
CA PHE A 778 -18.57 -9.41 -3.54
C PHE A 778 -18.45 -7.95 -3.07
N GLU A 779 -18.24 -7.00 -3.98
CA GLU A 779 -18.21 -5.58 -3.64
C GLU A 779 -19.61 -5.08 -3.26
N THR A 780 -20.65 -5.54 -3.97
CA THR A 780 -22.05 -5.29 -3.58
C THR A 780 -22.33 -5.79 -2.17
N ILE A 781 -21.97 -7.05 -1.87
CA ILE A 781 -22.15 -7.62 -0.53
C ILE A 781 -21.40 -6.79 0.52
N ARG A 782 -20.15 -6.37 0.24
CA ARG A 782 -19.36 -5.54 1.16
C ARG A 782 -20.03 -4.21 1.44
N TYR A 783 -20.42 -3.47 0.41
CA TYR A 783 -21.04 -2.15 0.54
C TYR A 783 -22.41 -2.21 1.23
N PHE A 784 -23.26 -3.16 0.85
CA PHE A 784 -24.56 -3.35 1.49
C PHE A 784 -24.43 -3.83 2.94
N SER A 785 -23.47 -4.71 3.25
CA SER A 785 -23.24 -5.13 4.64
C SER A 785 -22.78 -3.96 5.51
N GLN A 786 -21.90 -3.09 5.00
CA GLN A 786 -21.47 -1.87 5.70
C GLN A 786 -22.62 -0.87 5.86
N ALA A 787 -23.51 -0.76 4.88
CA ALA A 787 -24.70 0.10 4.97
C ALA A 787 -25.64 -0.40 6.06
N VAL A 788 -25.98 -1.70 6.06
CA VAL A 788 -26.83 -2.35 7.07
C VAL A 788 -26.26 -2.16 8.47
N GLU A 789 -24.96 -2.35 8.67
CA GLU A 789 -24.29 -2.13 9.97
C GLU A 789 -24.54 -0.72 10.53
N LEU A 790 -24.58 0.30 9.67
CA LEU A 790 -24.85 1.67 10.09
C LEU A 790 -26.33 2.00 10.27
N MET A 791 -27.22 1.23 9.64
CA MET A 791 -28.68 1.40 9.75
C MET A 791 -29.28 0.61 10.91
N GLU A 792 -28.64 -0.49 11.32
CA GLU A 792 -29.13 -1.35 12.41
C GLU A 792 -29.33 -0.49 13.68
N ASN A 793 -30.58 -0.47 14.18
CA ASN A 793 -31.05 0.32 15.34
C ASN A 793 -31.33 1.82 15.12
N ASP A 794 -31.36 2.30 13.88
CA ASP A 794 -31.83 3.66 13.54
C ASP A 794 -33.15 3.60 12.77
N GLU A 795 -34.26 3.98 13.42
CA GLU A 795 -35.60 3.97 12.83
C GLU A 795 -35.70 4.78 11.54
N LYS A 796 -34.84 5.79 11.36
CA LYS A 796 -34.79 6.64 10.16
C LYS A 796 -34.54 5.84 8.88
N TRP A 797 -33.76 4.76 8.96
CA TRP A 797 -33.31 3.97 7.82
C TRP A 797 -33.96 2.59 7.75
N ASN A 798 -35.07 2.38 8.47
CA ASN A 798 -35.63 1.03 8.61
C ASN A 798 -36.12 0.44 7.27
N GLU A 799 -36.66 1.29 6.39
CA GLU A 799 -37.09 0.88 5.05
C GLU A 799 -35.88 0.51 4.18
N GLU A 800 -34.87 1.38 4.09
CA GLU A 800 -33.63 1.11 3.35
C GLU A 800 -32.87 -0.10 3.91
N CYS A 801 -32.90 -0.30 5.24
CA CYS A 801 -32.30 -1.46 5.90
C CYS A 801 -33.00 -2.75 5.47
N THR A 802 -34.33 -2.76 5.49
CA THR A 802 -35.16 -3.89 5.05
C THR A 802 -34.86 -4.25 3.59
N GLU A 803 -34.86 -3.26 2.70
CA GLU A 803 -34.55 -3.47 1.27
C GLU A 803 -33.12 -3.98 1.05
N THR A 804 -32.16 -3.44 1.78
CA THR A 804 -30.74 -3.82 1.66
C THR A 804 -30.49 -5.23 2.20
N LEU A 805 -31.11 -5.60 3.33
CA LEU A 805 -31.08 -6.96 3.89
C LEU A 805 -31.71 -7.97 2.93
N GLU A 806 -32.83 -7.62 2.30
CA GLU A 806 -33.48 -8.45 1.29
C GLU A 806 -32.60 -8.62 0.03
N ALA A 807 -31.93 -7.54 -0.41
CA ALA A 807 -30.99 -7.58 -1.52
C ALA A 807 -29.79 -8.49 -1.20
N LEU A 808 -29.25 -8.40 0.02
CA LEU A 808 -28.21 -9.31 0.51
C LEU A 808 -28.68 -10.77 0.52
N GLY A 809 -29.89 -11.04 1.01
CA GLY A 809 -30.49 -12.38 0.96
C GLY A 809 -30.57 -12.93 -0.46
N SER A 810 -31.00 -12.10 -1.41
CA SER A 810 -31.07 -12.47 -2.84
C SER A 810 -29.69 -12.72 -3.46
N LEU A 811 -28.68 -11.92 -3.11
CA LEU A 811 -27.30 -12.08 -3.57
C LEU A 811 -26.66 -13.36 -3.03
N TYR A 812 -26.85 -13.68 -1.75
CA TYR A 812 -26.37 -14.92 -1.16
C TYR A 812 -27.10 -16.15 -1.73
N ALA A 813 -28.40 -16.04 -2.01
CA ALA A 813 -29.14 -17.11 -2.68
C ALA A 813 -28.57 -17.42 -4.07
N PHE A 814 -28.20 -16.38 -4.82
CA PHE A 814 -27.55 -16.52 -6.12
C PHE A 814 -26.10 -17.05 -6.02
N ALA A 815 -25.37 -16.66 -4.97
CA ALA A 815 -24.04 -17.19 -4.65
C ALA A 815 -24.07 -18.66 -4.15
N ALA A 816 -25.26 -19.25 -4.04
CA ALA A 816 -25.51 -20.57 -3.48
C ALA A 816 -25.11 -20.73 -2.00
N GLU A 817 -25.12 -19.62 -1.25
CA GLU A 817 -24.92 -19.55 0.20
C GLU A 817 -26.28 -19.52 0.90
N HIS A 818 -27.06 -20.58 0.75
CA HIS A 818 -28.50 -20.59 1.05
C HIS A 818 -28.85 -20.41 2.53
N GLU A 819 -28.02 -20.91 3.44
CA GLU A 819 -28.21 -20.70 4.87
C GLU A 819 -28.06 -19.22 5.24
N LEU A 820 -27.06 -18.57 4.64
CA LEU A 820 -26.81 -17.15 4.82
C LEU A 820 -27.91 -16.31 4.16
N ALA A 821 -28.37 -16.71 2.97
CA ALA A 821 -29.50 -16.10 2.29
C ALA A 821 -30.76 -16.09 3.18
N ASN A 822 -31.13 -17.25 3.73
CA ASN A 822 -32.28 -17.38 4.63
C ASN A 822 -32.10 -16.53 5.90
N LYS A 823 -30.89 -16.47 6.47
CA LYS A 823 -30.58 -15.61 7.61
C LYS A 823 -30.81 -14.12 7.31
N TYR A 824 -30.37 -13.64 6.14
CA TYR A 824 -30.59 -12.26 5.73
C TYR A 824 -32.07 -11.96 5.40
N PHE A 825 -32.80 -12.91 4.81
CA PHE A 825 -34.25 -12.77 4.64
C PHE A 825 -34.99 -12.72 5.99
N GLN A 826 -34.59 -13.51 6.97
CA GLN A 826 -35.15 -13.46 8.32
C GLN A 826 -34.90 -12.09 8.97
N LYS A 827 -33.67 -11.59 8.92
CA LYS A 827 -33.34 -10.23 9.38
C LYS A 827 -34.18 -9.16 8.68
N ALA A 828 -34.39 -9.28 7.37
CA ALA A 828 -35.22 -8.34 6.63
C ALA A 828 -36.70 -8.40 7.08
N ILE A 829 -37.23 -9.58 7.40
CA ILE A 829 -38.59 -9.72 7.97
C ILE A 829 -38.70 -9.08 9.36
N GLU A 830 -37.67 -9.24 10.19
CA GLU A 830 -37.61 -8.64 11.53
C GLU A 830 -37.55 -7.10 11.45
N SER A 831 -36.83 -6.56 10.46
CA SER A 831 -36.70 -5.12 10.20
C SER A 831 -37.98 -4.51 9.60
N ALA A 832 -38.70 -5.26 8.75
CA ALA A 832 -39.85 -4.75 8.02
C ALA A 832 -40.95 -4.18 8.95
N SER A 833 -41.37 -2.94 8.66
CA SER A 833 -42.37 -2.20 9.42
C SER A 833 -43.81 -2.63 9.13
N ASP A 834 -44.07 -3.12 7.92
CA ASP A 834 -45.39 -3.54 7.46
C ASP A 834 -45.49 -5.05 7.18
N GLU A 835 -46.70 -5.58 7.35
CA GLU A 835 -46.99 -7.01 7.16
C GLU A 835 -46.88 -7.45 5.69
N GLU A 836 -47.06 -6.52 4.75
CA GLU A 836 -46.93 -6.79 3.31
C GLU A 836 -45.49 -7.15 2.94
N ASN A 837 -44.50 -6.36 3.39
CA ASN A 837 -43.09 -6.62 3.21
C ASN A 837 -42.64 -7.90 3.91
N ARG A 838 -43.10 -8.15 5.15
CA ARG A 838 -42.82 -9.41 5.86
C ARG A 838 -43.30 -10.62 5.06
N ASN A 839 -44.54 -10.58 4.57
CA ASN A 839 -45.10 -11.65 3.76
C ASN A 839 -44.37 -11.81 2.42
N ARG A 840 -44.03 -10.70 1.76
CA ARG A 840 -43.30 -10.67 0.49
C ARG A 840 -41.90 -11.29 0.62
N ILE A 841 -41.18 -10.98 1.69
CA ILE A 841 -39.82 -11.50 1.95
C ILE A 841 -39.89 -12.96 2.42
N ASN A 842 -40.83 -13.33 3.30
CA ASN A 842 -41.00 -14.70 3.79
C ASN A 842 -41.22 -15.70 2.64
N LYS A 843 -41.94 -15.28 1.58
CA LYS A 843 -42.14 -16.11 0.38
C LYS A 843 -40.84 -16.44 -0.36
N LYS A 844 -39.76 -15.67 -0.18
CA LYS A 844 -38.45 -15.89 -0.80
C LYS A 844 -37.56 -16.88 -0.04
N ILE A 845 -37.92 -17.25 1.20
CA ILE A 845 -37.15 -18.17 2.02
C ILE A 845 -37.14 -19.56 1.38
N ARG A 846 -35.94 -20.12 1.21
CA ARG A 846 -35.73 -21.46 0.67
C ARG A 846 -36.02 -22.51 1.73
N ARG A 847 -37.03 -23.35 1.51
CA ARG A 847 -37.34 -24.50 2.39
C ARG A 847 -36.84 -25.79 1.74
N LYS A 848 -35.71 -26.29 2.22
CA LYS A 848 -35.11 -27.55 1.74
C LYS A 848 -35.91 -28.75 2.26
N LYS A 849 -36.17 -29.69 1.36
CA LYS A 849 -36.73 -31.01 1.65
C LYS A 849 -35.89 -32.08 0.97
N ILE A 850 -35.93 -33.30 1.51
CA ILE A 850 -35.21 -34.45 0.98
C ILE A 850 -36.20 -35.61 0.88
N VAL A 851 -36.28 -36.23 -0.29
CA VAL A 851 -37.03 -37.48 -0.51
C VAL A 851 -36.06 -38.61 -0.86
N ASN A 852 -36.37 -39.84 -0.48
CA ASN A 852 -35.53 -41.01 -0.77
C ASN A 852 -36.18 -41.85 -1.87
N ASN A 853 -35.50 -41.97 -3.01
CA ASN A 853 -35.88 -42.86 -4.11
C ASN A 853 -34.90 -44.04 -4.16
N ASN A 854 -35.32 -45.21 -3.67
CA ASN A 854 -34.55 -46.47 -3.73
C ASN A 854 -33.09 -46.34 -3.23
N GLY A 855 -32.89 -45.63 -2.12
CA GLY A 855 -31.59 -45.41 -1.50
C GLY A 855 -30.85 -44.16 -1.98
N VAL A 856 -31.42 -43.40 -2.93
CA VAL A 856 -30.87 -42.12 -3.42
C VAL A 856 -31.64 -40.97 -2.80
N LYS A 857 -30.96 -40.11 -2.04
CA LYS A 857 -31.54 -38.89 -1.47
C LYS A 857 -31.59 -37.78 -2.51
N LEU A 858 -32.78 -37.26 -2.76
CA LEU A 858 -33.06 -36.20 -3.71
C LEU A 858 -33.45 -34.93 -2.96
N ALA A 859 -32.70 -33.85 -3.19
CA ALA A 859 -32.96 -32.55 -2.60
C ALA A 859 -33.88 -31.73 -3.50
N TYR A 860 -34.94 -31.18 -2.91
CA TYR A 860 -35.83 -30.23 -3.57
C TYR A 860 -36.21 -29.09 -2.63
N TYR A 861 -36.65 -27.98 -3.19
CA TYR A 861 -36.77 -26.70 -2.50
C TYR A 861 -38.13 -26.08 -2.78
N VAL A 862 -38.79 -25.62 -1.73
CA VAL A 862 -40.13 -25.02 -1.81
C VAL A 862 -40.05 -23.56 -1.37
N TYR A 863 -40.70 -22.71 -2.16
CA TYR A 863 -40.84 -21.27 -1.95
C TYR A 863 -42.29 -20.85 -2.15
N GLY A 864 -42.72 -19.76 -1.53
CA GLY A 864 -44.08 -19.25 -1.69
C GLY A 864 -45.18 -20.25 -1.29
N GLU A 865 -46.40 -19.94 -1.73
CA GLU A 865 -47.64 -20.69 -1.48
C GLU A 865 -48.59 -20.53 -2.68
N GLY A 866 -49.60 -21.40 -2.81
CA GLY A 866 -50.58 -21.37 -3.90
C GLY A 866 -50.39 -22.51 -4.90
N GLU A 867 -50.77 -22.29 -6.16
CA GLU A 867 -50.67 -23.32 -7.21
C GLU A 867 -49.21 -23.74 -7.45
N PRO A 868 -48.91 -25.05 -7.53
CA PRO A 868 -47.56 -25.57 -7.64
C PRO A 868 -46.98 -25.36 -9.04
N THR A 869 -45.95 -24.51 -9.12
CA THR A 869 -45.12 -24.32 -10.31
C THR A 869 -43.76 -24.95 -10.08
N ILE A 870 -43.46 -26.02 -10.79
CA ILE A 870 -42.20 -26.73 -10.67
C ILE A 870 -41.26 -26.29 -11.79
N PHE A 871 -40.17 -25.64 -11.39
CA PHE A 871 -39.10 -25.21 -12.28
C PHE A 871 -38.04 -26.30 -12.34
N LEU A 872 -38.04 -27.00 -13.46
CA LEU A 872 -37.06 -28.04 -13.78
C LEU A 872 -35.98 -27.40 -14.62
N LEU A 873 -34.93 -26.99 -13.92
CA LEU A 873 -33.69 -26.68 -14.60
C LEU A 873 -33.08 -27.96 -15.13
N SER A 874 -32.25 -27.84 -16.15
CA SER A 874 -31.33 -28.93 -16.40
C SER A 874 -30.08 -28.55 -17.19
N TRP A 875 -29.29 -29.62 -17.35
CA TRP A 875 -27.85 -29.66 -17.44
C TRP A 875 -27.22 -29.39 -16.06
N THR A 876 -25.95 -29.69 -15.84
CA THR A 876 -25.25 -29.72 -14.54
C THR A 876 -25.24 -28.42 -13.72
N ALA A 877 -26.00 -27.42 -14.16
CA ALA A 877 -26.37 -26.26 -13.39
C ALA A 877 -27.32 -26.64 -12.25
N THR A 878 -27.08 -26.03 -11.11
CA THR A 878 -27.87 -26.17 -9.90
C THR A 878 -29.06 -25.21 -9.91
N THR A 879 -30.03 -25.42 -9.01
CA THR A 879 -31.29 -24.66 -8.95
C THR A 879 -31.16 -23.13 -8.95
N GLU A 880 -29.99 -22.55 -8.66
CA GLU A 880 -29.80 -21.11 -8.48
C GLU A 880 -30.02 -20.31 -9.76
N LEU A 881 -29.97 -20.93 -10.95
CA LEU A 881 -30.36 -20.27 -12.20
C LEU A 881 -31.82 -19.85 -12.23
N TRP A 882 -32.66 -20.42 -11.37
CA TRP A 882 -34.04 -20.00 -11.22
C TRP A 882 -34.25 -18.92 -10.17
N ILE A 883 -33.22 -18.48 -9.41
CA ILE A 883 -33.42 -17.47 -8.34
C ILE A 883 -34.16 -16.22 -8.81
N PRO A 884 -33.89 -15.63 -9.99
CA PRO A 884 -34.67 -14.49 -10.48
C PRO A 884 -36.17 -14.82 -10.70
N GLN A 885 -36.47 -16.03 -11.15
CA GLN A 885 -37.84 -16.52 -11.32
C GLN A 885 -38.48 -16.88 -9.97
N VAL A 886 -37.78 -17.61 -9.11
CA VAL A 886 -38.22 -17.94 -7.75
C VAL A 886 -38.60 -16.67 -6.99
N THR A 887 -37.75 -15.64 -7.06
CA THR A 887 -37.98 -14.34 -6.41
C THR A 887 -39.27 -13.67 -6.89
N HIS A 888 -39.59 -13.79 -8.18
CA HIS A 888 -40.81 -13.22 -8.80
C HIS A 888 -42.06 -14.06 -8.53
N PHE A 889 -42.00 -15.36 -8.80
CA PHE A 889 -43.16 -16.25 -8.81
C PHE A 889 -43.56 -16.73 -7.41
N SER A 890 -42.62 -16.84 -6.47
CA SER A 890 -42.94 -17.19 -5.07
C SER A 890 -43.92 -16.23 -4.41
N GLN A 891 -44.05 -15.01 -4.95
CA GLN A 891 -45.00 -14.01 -4.46
C GLN A 891 -46.46 -14.45 -4.64
N LYS A 892 -46.75 -15.27 -5.66
CA LYS A 892 -48.11 -15.64 -6.07
C LYS A 892 -48.34 -17.15 -6.18
N TYR A 893 -47.28 -17.94 -6.27
CA TYR A 893 -47.34 -19.37 -6.54
C TYR A 893 -46.43 -20.14 -5.58
N LYS A 894 -46.78 -21.40 -5.34
CA LYS A 894 -45.87 -22.35 -4.68
C LYS A 894 -44.83 -22.72 -5.72
N VAL A 895 -43.62 -22.21 -5.58
CA VAL A 895 -42.52 -22.48 -6.50
C VAL A 895 -41.71 -23.63 -5.95
N VAL A 896 -41.52 -24.67 -6.77
CA VAL A 896 -40.66 -25.81 -6.42
C VAL A 896 -39.50 -25.88 -7.41
N THR A 897 -38.30 -26.03 -6.89
CA THR A 897 -37.12 -26.38 -7.69
C THR A 897 -36.49 -27.65 -7.13
N MET A 898 -35.69 -28.34 -7.92
CA MET A 898 -35.08 -29.62 -7.54
C MET A 898 -33.67 -29.73 -8.11
N ASP A 899 -32.76 -30.30 -7.34
CA ASP A 899 -31.50 -30.78 -7.86
C ASP A 899 -31.68 -32.24 -8.31
N LEU A 900 -31.42 -32.54 -9.58
CA LEU A 900 -31.48 -33.91 -10.08
C LEU A 900 -30.41 -34.78 -9.40
N ARG A 901 -30.61 -36.11 -9.36
CA ARG A 901 -29.54 -37.02 -8.91
C ARG A 901 -28.22 -36.70 -9.61
N GLY A 902 -27.11 -36.73 -8.88
CA GLY A 902 -25.80 -36.37 -9.40
C GLY A 902 -25.47 -34.88 -9.36
N ILE A 903 -26.46 -33.99 -9.18
CA ILE A 903 -26.30 -32.54 -9.22
C ILE A 903 -26.59 -31.94 -7.84
N GLY A 904 -25.94 -30.81 -7.53
CA GLY A 904 -26.30 -29.99 -6.36
C GLY A 904 -26.24 -30.73 -5.03
N GLU A 905 -27.26 -30.56 -4.19
CA GLU A 905 -27.34 -31.19 -2.87
C GLU A 905 -27.95 -32.61 -2.90
N SER A 906 -28.35 -33.12 -4.07
CA SER A 906 -28.78 -34.51 -4.24
C SER A 906 -27.59 -35.48 -4.24
N ASP A 907 -27.87 -36.73 -3.88
CA ASP A 907 -26.89 -37.81 -3.88
C ASP A 907 -26.30 -38.05 -5.28
N LYS A 908 -25.05 -38.52 -5.31
CA LYS A 908 -24.24 -38.72 -6.53
C LYS A 908 -23.91 -40.21 -6.71
N PRO A 909 -24.90 -41.09 -6.90
CA PRO A 909 -24.65 -42.54 -6.97
C PRO A 909 -23.82 -42.92 -8.20
N HIS A 910 -23.02 -43.97 -8.10
CA HIS A 910 -22.35 -44.55 -9.27
C HIS A 910 -23.37 -45.21 -10.20
N GLY A 911 -23.08 -45.23 -11.50
CA GLY A 911 -23.88 -45.89 -12.52
C GLY A 911 -24.38 -44.93 -13.62
N GLU A 912 -25.30 -45.42 -14.42
CA GLU A 912 -25.80 -44.70 -15.59
C GLU A 912 -26.88 -43.66 -15.24
N TYR A 913 -26.81 -42.49 -15.88
CA TYR A 913 -27.72 -41.36 -15.75
C TYR A 913 -28.54 -41.21 -17.02
N THR A 914 -29.70 -41.89 -17.06
CA THR A 914 -30.66 -41.85 -18.18
C THR A 914 -31.78 -40.85 -17.90
N ILE A 915 -32.46 -40.40 -18.96
CA ILE A 915 -33.61 -39.51 -18.81
C ILE A 915 -34.73 -40.19 -18.02
N ASP A 916 -34.96 -41.49 -18.20
CA ASP A 916 -36.01 -42.23 -17.49
C ASP A 916 -35.78 -42.27 -15.98
N LYS A 917 -34.52 -42.40 -15.53
CA LYS A 917 -34.18 -42.29 -14.09
C LYS A 917 -34.51 -40.91 -13.52
N TYR A 918 -34.26 -39.84 -14.28
CA TYR A 918 -34.64 -38.49 -13.86
C TYR A 918 -36.17 -38.28 -13.85
N VAL A 919 -36.89 -38.93 -14.75
CA VAL A 919 -38.37 -38.92 -14.78
C VAL A 919 -38.93 -39.64 -13.55
N ASP A 920 -38.34 -40.77 -13.16
CA ASP A 920 -38.70 -41.49 -11.93
C ASP A 920 -38.39 -40.65 -10.69
N ASP A 921 -37.22 -40.00 -10.62
CA ASP A 921 -36.90 -39.06 -9.53
C ASP A 921 -37.92 -37.94 -9.39
N LEU A 922 -38.28 -37.33 -10.51
CA LEU A 922 -39.29 -36.28 -10.54
C LEU A 922 -40.64 -36.78 -10.04
N LYS A 923 -41.02 -38.01 -10.40
CA LYS A 923 -42.23 -38.65 -9.90
C LYS A 923 -42.22 -38.79 -8.38
N PHE A 924 -41.12 -39.26 -7.79
CA PHE A 924 -40.99 -39.36 -6.33
C PHE A 924 -41.12 -38.01 -5.64
N VAL A 925 -40.51 -36.96 -6.19
CA VAL A 925 -40.65 -35.60 -5.65
C VAL A 925 -42.10 -35.10 -5.74
N ILE A 926 -42.79 -35.36 -6.85
CA ILE A 926 -44.20 -34.94 -7.03
C ILE A 926 -45.14 -35.72 -6.14
N ASP A 927 -44.89 -37.01 -5.93
CA ASP A 927 -45.66 -37.83 -5.01
C ASP A 927 -45.49 -37.36 -3.56
N ASP A 928 -44.26 -37.03 -3.14
CA ASP A 928 -43.95 -36.46 -1.82
C ASP A 928 -44.57 -35.06 -1.61
N LEU A 929 -44.64 -34.25 -2.67
CA LEU A 929 -45.33 -32.95 -2.63
C LEU A 929 -46.85 -33.09 -2.42
N GLY A 930 -47.45 -34.19 -2.87
CA GLY A 930 -48.90 -34.41 -2.83
C GLY A 930 -49.72 -33.49 -3.73
N ASP A 931 -49.05 -32.71 -4.59
CA ASP A 931 -49.62 -31.64 -5.38
C ASP A 931 -50.37 -32.17 -6.63
N LYS A 932 -51.41 -31.44 -7.04
CA LYS A 932 -52.16 -31.64 -8.30
C LYS A 932 -52.18 -30.32 -9.08
N ASN A 933 -52.56 -30.37 -10.37
CA ASN A 933 -52.62 -29.21 -11.27
C ASN A 933 -51.27 -28.50 -11.46
N ILE A 934 -50.18 -29.26 -11.49
CA ILE A 934 -48.81 -28.74 -11.56
C ILE A 934 -48.57 -28.00 -12.87
N ILE A 935 -47.91 -26.85 -12.78
CA ILE A 935 -47.35 -26.16 -13.94
C ILE A 935 -45.87 -26.54 -14.04
N PHE A 936 -45.47 -27.15 -15.14
CA PHE A 936 -44.07 -27.43 -15.38
C PHE A 936 -43.38 -26.36 -16.19
N VAL A 937 -42.23 -25.92 -15.72
CA VAL A 937 -41.30 -25.07 -16.46
C VAL A 937 -39.99 -25.82 -16.63
N GLY A 938 -39.83 -26.51 -17.75
CA GLY A 938 -38.66 -27.31 -18.06
C GLY A 938 -37.71 -26.59 -19.01
N ALA A 939 -36.45 -26.41 -18.61
CA ALA A 939 -35.39 -25.93 -19.49
C ALA A 939 -34.51 -27.09 -19.97
N PHE A 940 -34.08 -27.12 -21.24
CA PHE A 940 -33.15 -28.14 -21.80
C PHE A 940 -33.57 -29.60 -21.53
N ILE A 941 -32.67 -30.43 -20.95
CA ILE A 941 -32.95 -31.78 -20.40
C ILE A 941 -34.20 -31.78 -19.47
N GLY A 942 -34.49 -30.70 -18.74
CA GLY A 942 -35.63 -30.59 -17.83
C GLY A 942 -36.92 -30.45 -18.59
N GLY A 943 -36.88 -29.84 -19.78
CA GLY A 943 -37.96 -29.91 -20.76
C GLY A 943 -38.18 -31.33 -21.27
N THR A 944 -37.10 -32.09 -21.50
CA THR A 944 -37.17 -33.50 -21.94
C THR A 944 -37.76 -34.40 -20.85
N ILE A 945 -37.30 -34.23 -19.61
CA ILE A 945 -37.84 -34.90 -18.42
C ILE A 945 -39.32 -34.54 -18.24
N ALA A 946 -39.68 -33.27 -18.37
CA ALA A 946 -41.07 -32.82 -18.25
C ALA A 946 -41.98 -33.44 -19.33
N VAL A 947 -41.53 -33.47 -20.59
CA VAL A 947 -42.30 -34.11 -21.69
C VAL A 947 -42.47 -35.60 -21.44
N LYS A 948 -41.40 -36.32 -21.07
CA LYS A 948 -41.52 -37.75 -20.73
C LYS A 948 -42.46 -37.95 -19.55
N TYR A 949 -42.32 -37.16 -18.49
CA TYR A 949 -43.22 -37.26 -17.34
C TYR A 949 -44.68 -37.05 -17.75
N VAL A 950 -45.00 -35.97 -18.46
CA VAL A 950 -46.38 -35.65 -18.88
C VAL A 950 -46.98 -36.77 -19.71
N THR A 951 -46.17 -37.43 -20.56
CA THR A 951 -46.65 -38.49 -21.47
C THR A 951 -46.72 -39.88 -20.83
N HIS A 952 -46.00 -40.13 -19.74
CA HIS A 952 -46.01 -41.41 -19.02
C HIS A 952 -46.91 -41.38 -17.77
N TYR A 953 -47.07 -40.21 -17.14
CA TYR A 953 -47.81 -40.00 -15.89
C TYR A 953 -48.88 -38.93 -16.06
N LEU A 954 -50.02 -39.34 -16.64
CA LEU A 954 -51.14 -38.46 -16.98
C LEU A 954 -51.88 -37.91 -15.74
N GLY A 955 -52.47 -36.72 -15.88
CA GLY A 955 -53.49 -36.21 -14.94
C GLY A 955 -52.99 -35.38 -13.75
N LYS A 956 -51.67 -35.19 -13.56
CA LYS A 956 -51.13 -34.31 -12.50
C LYS A 956 -50.69 -32.93 -12.98
N VAL A 957 -50.42 -32.78 -14.27
CA VAL A 957 -49.85 -31.55 -14.86
C VAL A 957 -50.94 -30.81 -15.63
N SER A 958 -51.11 -29.52 -15.36
CA SER A 958 -52.14 -28.68 -15.97
C SER A 958 -51.61 -27.85 -17.15
N LYS A 959 -50.34 -27.46 -17.12
CA LYS A 959 -49.68 -26.65 -18.15
C LYS A 959 -48.21 -27.02 -18.26
N LEU A 960 -47.66 -26.91 -19.47
CA LEU A 960 -46.26 -27.20 -19.77
C LEU A 960 -45.57 -25.99 -20.39
N VAL A 961 -44.36 -25.67 -19.93
CA VAL A 961 -43.50 -24.64 -20.50
C VAL A 961 -42.16 -25.26 -20.83
N LEU A 962 -41.75 -25.14 -22.09
CA LEU A 962 -40.52 -25.68 -22.64
C LEU A 962 -39.59 -24.54 -23.03
N LEU A 963 -38.55 -24.33 -22.22
CA LEU A 963 -37.51 -23.34 -22.46
C LEU A 963 -36.31 -24.00 -23.14
N SER A 964 -35.90 -23.49 -24.30
CA SER A 964 -34.66 -23.94 -24.96
C SER A 964 -34.60 -25.45 -25.22
N PHE A 965 -35.78 -26.07 -25.40
CA PHE A 965 -35.96 -27.51 -25.55
C PHE A 965 -35.49 -27.99 -26.93
N VAL A 966 -34.86 -29.16 -27.00
CA VAL A 966 -34.43 -29.77 -28.27
C VAL A 966 -35.01 -31.18 -28.36
N PRO A 967 -35.98 -31.42 -29.27
CA PRO A 967 -36.72 -32.70 -29.32
C PRO A 967 -35.99 -33.81 -30.09
N ILE A 968 -34.87 -33.50 -30.74
CA ILE A 968 -34.13 -34.40 -31.63
C ILE A 968 -32.81 -34.86 -31.01
N PRO A 969 -32.39 -36.12 -31.26
CA PRO A 969 -31.07 -36.57 -30.89
C PRO A 969 -30.00 -35.85 -31.70
N ALA A 970 -28.76 -35.83 -31.20
CA ALA A 970 -27.62 -35.23 -31.87
C ALA A 970 -27.44 -35.80 -33.29
N SER A 971 -27.62 -37.11 -33.48
CA SER A 971 -27.52 -37.80 -34.77
C SER A 971 -28.52 -37.33 -35.83
N ALA A 972 -29.61 -36.68 -35.43
CA ALA A 972 -30.63 -36.15 -36.33
C ALA A 972 -30.46 -34.64 -36.61
N ARG A 973 -29.40 -33.99 -36.07
CA ARG A 973 -29.15 -32.57 -36.30
C ARG A 973 -28.51 -32.33 -37.68
N PRO A 974 -28.83 -31.23 -38.37
CA PRO A 974 -28.30 -30.94 -39.72
C PRO A 974 -26.77 -30.79 -39.79
N ASP A 975 -26.15 -30.45 -38.66
CA ASP A 975 -24.71 -30.21 -38.47
C ASP A 975 -23.99 -31.41 -37.82
N TYR A 976 -24.66 -32.56 -37.69
CA TYR A 976 -24.08 -33.73 -37.03
C TYR A 976 -22.93 -34.33 -37.85
N ASN A 977 -21.79 -34.53 -37.19
CA ASN A 977 -20.69 -35.33 -37.68
C ASN A 977 -20.32 -36.36 -36.59
N LYS A 978 -20.31 -37.64 -36.96
CA LYS A 978 -20.07 -38.76 -36.04
C LYS A 978 -18.65 -38.73 -35.45
N GLU A 979 -17.63 -38.48 -36.28
CA GLU A 979 -16.23 -38.44 -35.85
C GLU A 979 -15.99 -37.28 -34.88
N VAL A 980 -16.56 -36.10 -35.18
CA VAL A 980 -16.48 -34.93 -34.29
C VAL A 980 -17.18 -35.20 -32.95
N PHE A 981 -18.33 -35.88 -32.96
CA PHE A 981 -19.07 -36.23 -31.75
C PHE A 981 -18.30 -37.23 -30.87
N GLU A 982 -17.66 -38.23 -31.49
CA GLU A 982 -16.79 -39.20 -30.79
C GLU A 982 -15.54 -38.51 -30.22
N GLU A 983 -14.94 -37.57 -30.95
CA GLU A 983 -13.81 -36.76 -30.48
C GLU A 983 -14.21 -35.84 -29.30
N GLU A 984 -15.38 -35.20 -29.35
CA GLU A 984 -15.91 -34.40 -28.24
C GLU A 984 -16.16 -35.26 -27.00
N TYR A 985 -16.67 -36.49 -27.17
CA TYR A 985 -16.84 -37.45 -26.09
C TYR A 985 -15.49 -37.83 -25.46
N GLU A 986 -14.49 -38.18 -26.27
CA GLU A 986 -13.16 -38.51 -25.75
C GLU A 986 -12.51 -37.34 -25.00
N LYS A 987 -12.64 -36.11 -25.52
CA LYS A 987 -12.13 -34.90 -24.84
C LYS A 987 -12.83 -34.66 -23.50
N ALA A 988 -14.14 -34.92 -23.43
CA ALA A 988 -14.92 -34.79 -22.21
C ALA A 988 -14.50 -35.82 -21.15
N VAL A 989 -14.12 -37.04 -21.55
CA VAL A 989 -13.61 -38.08 -20.64
C VAL A 989 -12.17 -37.81 -20.20
N LYS A 990 -11.27 -37.48 -21.14
CA LYS A 990 -9.83 -37.30 -20.87
C LYS A 990 -9.53 -36.00 -20.14
N THR A 991 -10.24 -34.92 -20.47
CA THR A 991 -9.99 -33.56 -19.94
C THR A 991 -11.29 -32.86 -19.54
N PRO A 992 -12.07 -33.41 -18.58
CA PRO A 992 -13.42 -32.95 -18.29
C PRO A 992 -13.50 -31.50 -17.86
N SER A 993 -12.58 -31.03 -17.00
CA SER A 993 -12.56 -29.63 -16.54
C SER A 993 -12.36 -28.64 -17.68
N LEU A 994 -11.51 -28.98 -18.66
CA LEU A 994 -11.28 -28.16 -19.84
C LEU A 994 -12.48 -28.20 -20.79
N PHE A 995 -13.08 -29.38 -20.99
CA PHE A 995 -14.29 -29.55 -21.77
C PHE A 995 -15.44 -28.71 -21.21
N ILE A 996 -15.72 -28.82 -19.90
CA ILE A 996 -16.80 -28.07 -19.22
C ILE A 996 -16.55 -26.57 -19.35
N LYS A 997 -15.31 -26.10 -19.18
CA LYS A 997 -14.97 -24.68 -19.35
C LYS A 997 -15.25 -24.19 -20.77
N LYS A 998 -14.70 -24.87 -21.78
CA LYS A 998 -14.92 -24.54 -23.21
C LYS A 998 -16.39 -24.63 -23.60
N PHE A 999 -17.12 -25.57 -22.99
CA PHE A 999 -18.55 -25.70 -23.20
C PHE A 999 -19.31 -24.48 -22.69
N TRP A 1000 -19.06 -24.03 -21.45
CA TRP A 1000 -19.70 -22.82 -20.91
C TRP A 1000 -19.33 -21.57 -21.72
N GLU A 1001 -18.09 -21.49 -22.21
CA GLU A 1001 -17.64 -20.44 -23.15
C GLU A 1001 -18.44 -20.44 -24.46
N LYS A 1002 -18.73 -21.62 -25.02
CA LYS A 1002 -19.57 -21.77 -26.23
C LYS A 1002 -21.05 -21.46 -25.96
N LEU A 1003 -21.57 -21.90 -24.81
CA LEU A 1003 -22.98 -21.79 -24.42
C LEU A 1003 -23.39 -20.35 -24.11
N ILE A 1004 -22.53 -19.63 -23.39
CA ILE A 1004 -22.67 -18.20 -23.10
C ILE A 1004 -21.55 -17.51 -23.85
N SER A 1005 -21.64 -17.46 -25.18
CA SER A 1005 -20.60 -16.84 -26.02
C SER A 1005 -20.50 -15.34 -25.82
N ASP A 1006 -21.62 -14.70 -25.45
CA ASP A 1006 -21.75 -13.27 -25.20
C ASP A 1006 -21.00 -12.89 -23.90
N PRO A 1007 -19.89 -12.13 -23.99
CA PRO A 1007 -19.11 -11.81 -22.80
C PRO A 1007 -19.81 -10.87 -21.79
N LYS A 1008 -21.00 -10.32 -22.10
CA LYS A 1008 -21.88 -9.61 -21.14
C LYS A 1008 -22.09 -10.40 -19.86
N PHE A 1009 -22.17 -11.72 -20.05
CA PHE A 1009 -22.58 -12.69 -19.05
C PHE A 1009 -21.39 -13.53 -18.60
N SER A 1010 -20.15 -13.02 -18.70
CA SER A 1010 -18.93 -13.71 -18.26
C SER A 1010 -18.98 -14.11 -16.78
N SER A 1011 -19.53 -13.27 -15.91
CA SER A 1011 -19.76 -13.61 -14.50
C SER A 1011 -20.74 -14.79 -14.36
N LEU A 1012 -21.78 -14.85 -15.19
CA LEU A 1012 -22.71 -15.98 -15.24
C LEU A 1012 -22.06 -17.23 -15.84
N ARG A 1013 -21.19 -17.09 -16.84
CA ARG A 1013 -20.39 -18.16 -17.45
C ARG A 1013 -19.44 -18.79 -16.41
N GLU A 1014 -18.71 -17.95 -15.69
CA GLU A 1014 -17.77 -18.35 -14.63
C GLU A 1014 -18.53 -18.95 -13.42
N TRP A 1015 -19.68 -18.39 -13.08
CA TRP A 1015 -20.59 -18.99 -12.10
C TRP A 1015 -21.08 -20.37 -12.57
N GLY A 1016 -21.52 -20.51 -13.82
CA GLY A 1016 -22.00 -21.76 -14.39
C GLY A 1016 -20.94 -22.84 -14.42
N TYR A 1017 -19.71 -22.47 -14.79
CA TYR A 1017 -18.52 -23.32 -14.70
C TYR A 1017 -18.30 -23.82 -13.26
N LYS A 1018 -18.26 -22.91 -12.28
CA LYS A 1018 -18.08 -23.26 -10.86
C LYS A 1018 -19.22 -24.08 -10.28
N SER A 1019 -20.45 -23.77 -10.65
CA SER A 1019 -21.64 -24.55 -10.26
C SER A 1019 -21.52 -25.98 -10.80
N THR A 1020 -21.12 -26.14 -12.05
CA THR A 1020 -20.90 -27.46 -12.67
C THR A 1020 -19.79 -28.26 -12.00
N GLN A 1021 -18.73 -27.60 -11.48
CA GLN A 1021 -17.66 -28.29 -10.73
C GLN A 1021 -18.15 -28.99 -9.45
N ARG A 1022 -19.36 -28.69 -8.96
CA ARG A 1022 -19.99 -29.42 -7.84
C ARG A 1022 -20.52 -30.79 -8.25
N THR A 1023 -20.63 -31.03 -9.56
CA THR A 1023 -21.01 -32.32 -10.15
C THR A 1023 -19.74 -33.07 -10.53
N PRO A 1024 -19.57 -34.34 -10.10
CA PRO A 1024 -18.45 -35.16 -10.52
C PRO A 1024 -18.34 -35.23 -12.06
N PRO A 1025 -17.14 -35.07 -12.63
CA PRO A 1025 -16.93 -35.11 -14.08
C PRO A 1025 -17.55 -36.29 -14.81
N GLU A 1026 -17.44 -37.49 -14.24
CA GLU A 1026 -17.97 -38.71 -14.83
C GLU A 1026 -19.50 -38.66 -14.97
N ILE A 1027 -20.19 -38.12 -13.96
CA ILE A 1027 -21.64 -37.91 -13.95
C ILE A 1027 -22.02 -36.86 -15.00
N PHE A 1028 -21.25 -35.78 -15.11
CA PHE A 1028 -21.44 -34.75 -16.13
C PHE A 1028 -21.39 -35.37 -17.53
N VAL A 1029 -20.33 -36.13 -17.85
CA VAL A 1029 -20.14 -36.75 -19.17
C VAL A 1029 -21.26 -37.74 -19.44
N ASN A 1030 -21.53 -38.65 -18.50
CA ASN A 1030 -22.56 -39.67 -18.66
C ASN A 1030 -23.95 -39.06 -18.93
N SER A 1031 -24.37 -38.11 -18.10
CA SER A 1031 -25.68 -37.46 -18.23
C SER A 1031 -25.80 -36.60 -19.50
N HIS A 1032 -24.76 -35.86 -19.87
CA HIS A 1032 -24.78 -34.97 -21.04
C HIS A 1032 -24.89 -35.76 -22.36
N PHE A 1033 -24.08 -36.81 -22.52
CA PHE A 1033 -24.08 -37.60 -23.76
C PHE A 1033 -25.28 -38.55 -23.86
N ASN A 1034 -25.82 -39.04 -22.74
CA ASN A 1034 -27.09 -39.78 -22.76
C ASN A 1034 -28.27 -38.90 -23.18
N PHE A 1035 -28.34 -37.66 -22.69
CA PHE A 1035 -29.34 -36.70 -23.16
C PHE A 1035 -29.24 -36.46 -24.68
N MET A 1036 -28.03 -36.35 -25.22
CA MET A 1036 -27.85 -36.11 -26.67
C MET A 1036 -28.28 -37.28 -27.55
N LYS A 1037 -28.52 -38.47 -27.00
CA LYS A 1037 -29.02 -39.64 -27.75
C LYS A 1037 -30.54 -39.76 -27.75
N GLU A 1038 -31.23 -38.95 -26.96
CA GLU A 1038 -32.67 -39.07 -26.73
C GLU A 1038 -33.49 -38.53 -27.92
N ASP A 1039 -34.50 -39.28 -28.36
CA ASP A 1039 -35.45 -38.86 -29.40
C ASP A 1039 -36.87 -38.74 -28.82
N ILE A 1040 -37.31 -37.50 -28.61
CA ILE A 1040 -38.58 -37.20 -27.94
C ILE A 1040 -39.72 -36.97 -28.94
N ARG A 1041 -39.43 -36.88 -30.25
CA ARG A 1041 -40.45 -36.64 -31.29
C ARG A 1041 -41.67 -37.58 -31.22
N PRO A 1042 -41.53 -38.89 -30.96
CA PRO A 1042 -42.69 -39.80 -30.89
C PRO A 1042 -43.66 -39.47 -29.75
N LEU A 1043 -43.20 -38.76 -28.72
CA LEU A 1043 -43.99 -38.42 -27.53
C LEU A 1043 -44.73 -37.09 -27.68
N LEU A 1044 -44.25 -36.19 -28.54
CA LEU A 1044 -44.77 -34.82 -28.64
C LEU A 1044 -46.27 -34.75 -29.00
N ARG A 1045 -46.76 -35.67 -29.85
CA ARG A 1045 -48.18 -35.75 -30.25
C ARG A 1045 -49.10 -36.25 -29.13
N LYS A 1046 -48.54 -36.84 -28.07
CA LYS A 1046 -49.30 -37.32 -26.91
C LYS A 1046 -49.54 -36.23 -25.87
N ILE A 1047 -48.97 -35.04 -26.05
CA ILE A 1047 -49.17 -33.90 -25.15
C ILE A 1047 -50.54 -33.28 -25.47
N ASP A 1048 -51.45 -33.31 -24.51
CA ASP A 1048 -52.85 -32.82 -24.61
C ASP A 1048 -53.14 -31.60 -23.73
N ILE A 1049 -52.12 -31.05 -23.07
CA ILE A 1049 -52.21 -29.89 -22.17
C ILE A 1049 -51.67 -28.61 -22.82
N PRO A 1050 -52.15 -27.41 -22.39
CA PRO A 1050 -51.62 -26.14 -22.86
C PRO A 1050 -50.09 -26.08 -22.72
N THR A 1051 -49.40 -25.79 -23.82
CA THR A 1051 -47.95 -25.81 -23.88
C THR A 1051 -47.38 -24.51 -24.43
N LEU A 1052 -46.44 -23.89 -23.71
CA LEU A 1052 -45.68 -22.72 -24.14
C LEU A 1052 -44.24 -23.12 -24.47
N ILE A 1053 -43.72 -22.68 -25.61
CA ILE A 1053 -42.35 -22.94 -26.04
C ILE A 1053 -41.61 -21.61 -26.18
N LEU A 1054 -40.45 -21.50 -25.55
CA LEU A 1054 -39.65 -20.28 -25.48
C LEU A 1054 -38.26 -20.51 -26.09
N TYR A 1055 -37.92 -19.71 -27.09
CA TYR A 1055 -36.64 -19.77 -27.80
C TYR A 1055 -36.01 -18.39 -28.00
N GLY A 1056 -34.69 -18.35 -28.10
CA GLY A 1056 -33.99 -17.22 -28.73
C GLY A 1056 -34.01 -17.36 -30.25
N ASP A 1057 -33.99 -16.25 -30.99
CA ASP A 1057 -34.07 -16.23 -32.45
C ASP A 1057 -32.70 -16.31 -33.16
N LYS A 1058 -31.58 -16.20 -32.42
CA LYS A 1058 -30.23 -16.28 -32.99
C LYS A 1058 -29.97 -17.69 -33.55
N LYS A 1059 -29.54 -17.75 -34.81
CA LYS A 1059 -29.32 -19.00 -35.57
C LYS A 1059 -28.58 -20.06 -34.76
N HIS A 1060 -29.27 -21.14 -34.40
CA HIS A 1060 -28.70 -22.34 -33.78
C HIS A 1060 -29.12 -23.58 -34.59
N PRO A 1061 -28.24 -24.55 -34.90
CA PRO A 1061 -28.58 -25.70 -35.76
C PRO A 1061 -29.75 -26.54 -35.23
N GLY A 1062 -29.80 -26.75 -33.90
CA GLY A 1062 -30.93 -27.41 -33.22
C GLY A 1062 -32.26 -26.63 -33.23
N LEU A 1063 -32.28 -25.38 -33.69
CA LEU A 1063 -33.50 -24.61 -33.91
C LEU A 1063 -34.08 -24.78 -35.33
N LYS A 1064 -33.36 -25.44 -36.26
CA LYS A 1064 -33.85 -25.61 -37.63
C LYS A 1064 -35.11 -26.49 -37.63
N GLY A 1065 -36.26 -25.88 -37.92
CA GLY A 1065 -37.55 -26.56 -37.94
C GLY A 1065 -38.33 -26.55 -36.61
N VAL A 1066 -37.90 -25.80 -35.58
CA VAL A 1066 -38.68 -25.68 -34.34
C VAL A 1066 -40.02 -24.99 -34.51
N GLU A 1067 -40.18 -24.18 -35.57
CA GLU A 1067 -41.48 -23.57 -35.93
C GLU A 1067 -42.54 -24.65 -36.19
N LYS A 1068 -42.12 -25.81 -36.69
CA LYS A 1068 -42.99 -26.98 -36.94
C LYS A 1068 -43.44 -27.67 -35.65
N LEU A 1069 -42.91 -27.31 -34.49
CA LEU A 1069 -43.40 -27.84 -33.21
C LEU A 1069 -44.86 -27.46 -32.94
N ARG A 1070 -45.33 -26.32 -33.50
CA ARG A 1070 -46.76 -25.95 -33.45
C ARG A 1070 -47.66 -27.01 -34.09
N ASP A 1071 -47.16 -27.68 -35.12
CA ASP A 1071 -47.91 -28.68 -35.88
C ASP A 1071 -47.88 -30.06 -35.20
N VAL A 1072 -46.93 -30.28 -34.29
CA VAL A 1072 -46.69 -31.59 -33.65
C VAL A 1072 -47.23 -31.64 -32.22
N ILE A 1073 -47.22 -30.50 -31.50
CA ILE A 1073 -47.79 -30.37 -30.15
C ILE A 1073 -49.09 -29.59 -30.26
N PRO A 1074 -50.26 -30.26 -30.20
CA PRO A 1074 -51.56 -29.61 -30.37
C PRO A 1074 -51.78 -28.45 -29.39
N GLY A 1075 -52.24 -27.31 -29.90
CA GLY A 1075 -52.55 -26.14 -29.07
C GLY A 1075 -51.34 -25.47 -28.41
N SER A 1076 -50.12 -25.77 -28.86
CA SER A 1076 -48.91 -25.12 -28.35
C SER A 1076 -48.71 -23.70 -28.89
N GLU A 1077 -48.14 -22.83 -28.07
CA GLU A 1077 -47.72 -21.49 -28.45
C GLU A 1077 -46.20 -21.37 -28.42
N ILE A 1078 -45.63 -20.64 -29.39
CA ILE A 1078 -44.17 -20.44 -29.48
C ILE A 1078 -43.86 -18.95 -29.48
N PHE A 1079 -42.95 -18.52 -28.61
CA PHE A 1079 -42.45 -17.16 -28.53
C PHE A 1079 -40.93 -17.11 -28.68
N PHE A 1080 -40.47 -16.17 -29.52
CA PHE A 1080 -39.06 -15.94 -29.81
C PHE A 1080 -38.57 -14.64 -29.14
N PHE A 1081 -37.44 -14.73 -28.43
CA PHE A 1081 -36.74 -13.58 -27.88
C PHE A 1081 -35.73 -13.06 -28.90
N GLU A 1082 -36.00 -11.86 -29.39
CA GLU A 1082 -35.18 -11.19 -30.40
C GLU A 1082 -33.75 -10.91 -29.92
N GLY A 1083 -32.77 -11.22 -30.77
CA GLY A 1083 -31.34 -11.00 -30.55
C GLY A 1083 -30.68 -11.96 -29.54
N LEU A 1084 -31.38 -12.96 -29.00
CA LEU A 1084 -30.87 -13.85 -27.96
C LEU A 1084 -30.54 -15.25 -28.47
N GLY A 1085 -29.52 -15.86 -27.86
CA GLY A 1085 -29.14 -17.25 -28.12
C GLY A 1085 -30.14 -18.27 -27.58
N LEU A 1086 -29.93 -19.54 -27.90
CA LEU A 1086 -30.83 -20.63 -27.48
C LEU A 1086 -30.98 -20.71 -25.96
N CYS A 1087 -29.96 -20.36 -25.18
CA CYS A 1087 -29.83 -20.73 -23.77
C CYS A 1087 -30.08 -19.59 -22.79
N PHE A 1088 -30.54 -19.92 -21.57
CA PHE A 1088 -30.68 -19.01 -20.42
C PHE A 1088 -31.50 -17.73 -20.66
N LEU A 1089 -32.55 -17.82 -21.47
CA LEU A 1089 -33.47 -16.69 -21.72
C LEU A 1089 -34.07 -16.14 -20.42
N ASN A 1090 -34.29 -17.02 -19.45
CA ASN A 1090 -34.76 -16.70 -18.10
C ASN A 1090 -33.79 -15.77 -17.34
N MET A 1091 -32.50 -15.80 -17.66
CA MET A 1091 -31.48 -14.90 -17.10
C MET A 1091 -31.32 -13.65 -17.97
N PHE A 1092 -31.17 -13.85 -19.29
CA PHE A 1092 -30.82 -12.77 -20.22
C PHE A 1092 -31.96 -11.78 -20.48
N ALA A 1093 -33.20 -12.25 -20.39
CA ALA A 1093 -34.41 -11.46 -20.57
C ALA A 1093 -35.36 -11.57 -19.36
N THR A 1094 -34.82 -11.69 -18.14
CA THR A 1094 -35.55 -11.97 -16.89
C THR A 1094 -36.94 -11.31 -16.82
N ASN A 1095 -37.03 -9.98 -16.95
CA ASN A 1095 -38.32 -9.26 -16.84
C ASN A 1095 -39.32 -9.64 -17.94
N LYS A 1096 -38.85 -9.73 -19.19
CA LYS A 1096 -39.69 -10.10 -20.34
C LYS A 1096 -40.11 -11.57 -20.23
N PHE A 1097 -39.19 -12.45 -19.84
CA PHE A 1097 -39.44 -13.86 -19.57
C PHE A 1097 -40.51 -14.05 -18.49
N ASN A 1098 -40.34 -13.40 -17.33
CA ASN A 1098 -41.28 -13.48 -16.22
C ASN A 1098 -42.68 -12.98 -16.63
N LYS A 1099 -42.77 -11.88 -17.39
CA LYS A 1099 -44.04 -11.34 -17.88
C LYS A 1099 -44.77 -12.32 -18.81
N ILE A 1100 -44.05 -12.92 -19.76
CA ILE A 1100 -44.63 -13.90 -20.71
C ILE A 1100 -45.09 -15.15 -19.97
N LEU A 1101 -44.23 -15.69 -19.10
CA LEU A 1101 -44.55 -16.87 -18.30
C LEU A 1101 -45.75 -16.63 -17.38
N GLU A 1102 -45.83 -15.48 -16.71
CA GLU A 1102 -46.96 -15.14 -15.85
C GLU A 1102 -48.28 -15.02 -16.63
N ASN A 1103 -48.25 -14.48 -17.85
CA ASN A 1103 -49.43 -14.40 -18.72
C ASN A 1103 -49.93 -15.79 -19.12
N PHE A 1104 -49.00 -16.67 -19.53
CA PHE A 1104 -49.32 -18.04 -19.91
C PHE A 1104 -49.83 -18.85 -18.72
N ILE A 1105 -49.21 -18.71 -17.54
CA ILE A 1105 -49.68 -19.35 -16.31
C ILE A 1105 -51.12 -18.95 -16.01
N LYS A 1106 -51.52 -17.68 -16.21
CA LYS A 1106 -52.88 -17.23 -15.94
C LYS A 1106 -53.90 -17.68 -16.98
N THR A 1107 -53.56 -17.59 -18.27
CA THR A 1107 -54.56 -17.70 -19.34
C THR A 1107 -54.47 -18.96 -20.18
N GLY A 1108 -53.36 -19.71 -20.07
CA GLY A 1108 -53.02 -20.80 -20.99
C GLY A 1108 -52.66 -20.32 -22.40
N LYS A 1109 -52.55 -19.00 -22.62
CA LYS A 1109 -52.23 -18.36 -23.90
C LYS A 1109 -51.26 -17.19 -23.74
N ILE A 1110 -50.65 -16.73 -24.82
CA ILE A 1110 -49.85 -15.51 -24.88
C ILE A 1110 -50.72 -14.40 -25.46
N LYS A 1111 -50.94 -13.32 -24.70
CA LYS A 1111 -51.41 -12.04 -25.26
C LYS A 1111 -50.19 -11.15 -25.53
N TYR A 1112 -50.05 -10.72 -26.78
CA TYR A 1112 -49.00 -9.80 -27.24
C TYR A 1112 -49.14 -8.42 -26.61
#